data_AF-A0A7K0CYE7-F1
#
_entry.id   AF-A0A7K0CYE7-F1
#
_cell.length_a   1.000
_cell.length_b   1.000
_cell.length_c   1.000
_cell.angle_alpha   90.00
_cell.angle_beta   90.00
_cell.angle_gamma   90.00
#
_symmetry.space_group_name_H-M   'P 1'
#
loop_
_entity.id
_entity.type
_entity.pdbx_description
1 polymer ?
#
loop_
_entity_poly.entity_id
_entity_poly.type
_entity_poly.pdbx_seq_one_letter_code
_entity_poly.pdbx_strand_id
1 'polypeptide(L)'
;MVTVPGVREMLDGSAMVEWGQLCLTDLERHRDEINALNVFPVADADTGTNLLATMRAAVTAAEDALDSAARSRRDADADVRGEVAVGGEMRHDDAARGCGDDAAIGDDARQDDSSGIAKGSVGRRDERSGDTSRRAVGGDRFGDDADHVGVSGDDIGHGDVSSGGARVGDVSPHAERDVDADRGGPADAGTVLAAMARAGTAGARGNSGIILSQVLRGLAEAVRGGALTAEKLRGALRRAAVLVRAALSRPVEGTMLSVLEAAADRAAECPETGLGEVARAAADGACKALGDTPSQLGVLRAAGVVDAGARGLLVVLDALVVVSTGQVPVRQVYRSSGDSGSSAWRVGWSGETVESAVRQGDRLHDGPESAARWGRDAGPESVGRHGEWLDNASESLVRQEYPSIASDNFAESSGRQEHWAGDSAGESGIVVRHEHSVVGDPEVPQYEVMYVLTGATGARIDELREQLARLGDSVVVVGDGADGWSAHVHCADAGAAVEAGLAAGTLSRIRIEGLTVDPLVAQGAPDRGILAVAAGAGAARLFEDSGASVLDGEVTADALLAAIRRMPQREVLVLPNGALAAHELVAVGMAARNGVVPRDVLMLPSGSMVQGLAALAVHDGGRIAVDDAFAMSEAAAGTRWGALRIAPERALTIVGTCDRGDGLGLVGNDVVVIDPDPRVAARTLLDRMLGLGGELVTLLLGAAAPDDLGGELADHITATFPGVEVVAYAGGQPVDLVQIGVE
;
A
#
# COMPACT_ATOMS: atom_id res chain seq x y z
N MET A 1 -30.60 17.12 -7.57
CA MET A 1 -31.50 16.22 -8.31
C MET A 1 -30.61 15.33 -9.18
N VAL A 2 -30.29 14.13 -8.73
CA VAL A 2 -29.42 13.19 -9.46
C VAL A 2 -30.31 12.39 -10.41
N THR A 3 -29.94 12.34 -11.69
CA THR A 3 -30.58 11.46 -12.67
C THR A 3 -30.10 10.03 -12.46
N VAL A 4 -30.99 9.15 -11.99
CA VAL A 4 -30.73 7.70 -11.93
C VAL A 4 -30.55 7.18 -13.36
N PRO A 5 -29.43 6.52 -13.71
CA PRO A 5 -29.28 5.90 -15.02
C PRO A 5 -30.34 4.81 -15.25
N GLY A 6 -30.84 4.70 -16.48
CA GLY A 6 -31.73 3.60 -16.86
C GLY A 6 -31.01 2.25 -16.83
N VAL A 7 -31.78 1.17 -16.65
CA VAL A 7 -31.31 -0.22 -16.68
C VAL A 7 -30.49 -0.48 -17.95
N ARG A 8 -29.33 -1.13 -17.80
CA ARG A 8 -28.37 -1.38 -18.88
C ARG A 8 -28.25 -2.86 -19.17
N GLU A 9 -28.71 -3.29 -20.34
CA GLU A 9 -28.56 -4.66 -20.84
C GLU A 9 -27.09 -5.05 -21.14
N MET A 10 -26.23 -4.05 -21.33
CA MET A 10 -24.79 -4.22 -21.54
C MET A 10 -24.01 -2.98 -21.10
N LEU A 11 -22.75 -3.15 -20.69
CA LEU A 11 -21.83 -2.06 -20.35
C LEU A 11 -20.71 -1.93 -21.41
N ASP A 12 -20.58 -0.74 -22.01
CA ASP A 12 -19.43 -0.38 -22.85
C ASP A 12 -18.25 0.11 -21.99
N GLY A 13 -17.13 0.51 -22.60
CA GLY A 13 -15.97 1.00 -21.85
C GLY A 13 -16.22 2.25 -21.01
N SER A 14 -17.17 3.11 -21.41
CA SER A 14 -17.57 4.29 -20.63
C SER A 14 -18.30 3.86 -19.36
N ALA A 15 -19.23 2.91 -19.50
CA ALA A 15 -19.94 2.30 -18.39
C ALA A 15 -19.04 1.46 -17.46
N MET A 16 -17.96 0.87 -17.99
CA MET A 16 -16.94 0.21 -17.15
C MET A 16 -16.09 1.21 -16.34
N VAL A 17 -15.78 2.40 -16.87
CA VAL A 17 -15.13 3.47 -16.10
C VAL A 17 -16.06 3.99 -15.00
N GLU A 18 -17.35 4.21 -15.30
CA GLU A 18 -18.37 4.60 -14.31
C GLU A 18 -18.51 3.58 -13.16
N TRP A 19 -18.52 2.28 -13.48
CA TRP A 19 -18.46 1.21 -12.47
C TRP A 19 -17.18 1.27 -11.64
N GLY A 20 -16.03 1.54 -12.28
CA GLY A 20 -14.76 1.72 -11.59
C GLY A 20 -14.77 2.88 -10.59
N GLN A 21 -15.27 4.04 -11.01
CA GLN A 21 -15.41 5.24 -10.17
C GLN A 21 -16.39 5.03 -9.01
N LEU A 22 -17.48 4.29 -9.22
CA LEU A 22 -18.39 3.91 -8.14
C LEU A 22 -17.74 2.94 -7.16
N CYS A 23 -17.01 1.93 -7.64
CA CYS A 23 -16.24 1.02 -6.78
C CYS A 23 -15.24 1.78 -5.90
N LEU A 24 -14.56 2.81 -6.44
CA LEU A 24 -13.70 3.66 -5.62
C LEU A 24 -14.47 4.40 -4.53
N THR A 25 -15.60 5.01 -4.89
CA THR A 25 -16.44 5.78 -3.95
C THR A 25 -16.92 4.90 -2.79
N ASP A 26 -17.43 3.71 -3.10
CA ASP A 26 -17.95 2.80 -2.08
C ASP A 26 -16.84 2.05 -1.32
N LEU A 27 -15.69 1.72 -1.94
CA LEU A 27 -14.54 1.14 -1.23
C LEU A 27 -13.89 2.16 -0.29
N GLU A 28 -13.83 3.45 -0.66
CA GLU A 28 -13.32 4.50 0.22
C GLU A 28 -14.28 4.74 1.40
N ARG A 29 -15.58 4.73 1.15
CA ARG A 29 -16.63 4.80 2.19
C ARG A 29 -16.61 3.61 3.15
N HIS A 30 -16.33 2.40 2.67
CA HIS A 30 -16.27 1.19 3.48
C HIS A 30 -14.84 0.79 3.90
N ARG A 31 -13.82 1.61 3.61
CA ARG A 31 -12.40 1.30 3.91
C ARG A 31 -12.22 0.92 5.37
N ASP A 32 -12.71 1.77 6.27
CA ASP A 32 -12.50 1.62 7.71
C ASP A 32 -13.36 0.47 8.30
N GLU A 33 -14.52 0.20 7.71
CA GLU A 33 -15.34 -0.99 8.00
C GLU A 33 -14.60 -2.28 7.62
N ILE A 34 -14.00 -2.32 6.42
CA ILE A 34 -13.26 -3.48 5.91
C ILE A 34 -11.96 -3.69 6.72
N ASN A 35 -11.24 -2.61 7.03
CA ASN A 35 -10.05 -2.64 7.88
C ASN A 35 -10.37 -3.20 9.28
N ALA A 36 -11.48 -2.77 9.90
CA ALA A 36 -11.93 -3.27 11.21
C ALA A 36 -12.44 -4.72 11.22
N LEU A 37 -12.63 -5.34 10.05
CA LEU A 37 -12.93 -6.77 9.91
C LEU A 37 -11.68 -7.62 9.64
N ASN A 38 -10.51 -7.00 9.42
CA ASN A 38 -9.31 -7.72 8.97
C ASN A 38 -8.62 -8.46 10.11
N VAL A 39 -8.84 -9.78 10.18
CA VAL A 39 -8.26 -10.69 11.19
C VAL A 39 -7.63 -11.95 10.59
N PHE A 40 -7.48 -12.01 9.25
CA PHE A 40 -6.95 -13.17 8.54
C PHE A 40 -6.47 -12.78 7.12
N PRO A 41 -5.29 -13.26 6.65
CA PRO A 41 -4.35 -14.14 7.34
C PRO A 41 -3.58 -13.44 8.47
N VAL A 42 -3.40 -12.12 8.38
CA VAL A 42 -2.76 -11.26 9.38
C VAL A 42 -3.80 -10.22 9.83
N ALA A 43 -3.69 -9.75 11.08
CA ALA A 43 -4.59 -8.76 11.68
C ALA A 43 -3.98 -7.34 11.63
N ASP A 44 -3.50 -6.96 10.45
CA ASP A 44 -2.79 -5.70 10.14
C ASP A 44 -3.72 -4.48 9.90
N ALA A 45 -5.04 -4.69 9.89
CA ALA A 45 -6.05 -3.68 9.57
C ALA A 45 -5.92 -3.00 8.18
N ASP A 46 -5.24 -3.62 7.20
CA ASP A 46 -4.92 -2.98 5.91
C ASP A 46 -5.88 -3.28 4.74
N THR A 47 -6.68 -4.34 4.82
CA THR A 47 -7.28 -4.94 3.60
C THR A 47 -8.16 -3.99 2.79
N GLY A 48 -8.92 -3.09 3.44
CA GLY A 48 -9.70 -2.06 2.76
C GLY A 48 -8.82 -1.01 2.08
N THR A 49 -7.73 -0.60 2.74
CA THR A 49 -6.69 0.29 2.18
C THR A 49 -6.03 -0.35 0.95
N ASN A 50 -5.71 -1.65 1.00
CA ASN A 50 -5.09 -2.38 -0.09
C ASN A 50 -6.03 -2.62 -1.29
N LEU A 51 -7.30 -2.93 -1.04
CA LEU A 51 -8.32 -3.02 -2.09
C LEU A 51 -8.56 -1.65 -2.76
N LEU A 52 -8.66 -0.57 -1.97
CA LEU A 52 -8.81 0.79 -2.49
C LEU A 52 -7.60 1.24 -3.32
N ALA A 53 -6.37 0.97 -2.87
CA ALA A 53 -5.15 1.28 -3.60
C ALA A 53 -5.07 0.51 -4.94
N THR A 54 -5.40 -0.78 -4.92
CA THR A 54 -5.46 -1.64 -6.12
C THR A 54 -6.49 -1.13 -7.11
N MET A 55 -7.70 -0.80 -6.64
CA MET A 55 -8.77 -0.30 -7.50
C MET A 55 -8.46 1.11 -8.05
N ARG A 56 -7.74 1.95 -7.29
CA ARG A 56 -7.32 3.29 -7.73
C ARG A 56 -6.32 3.21 -8.88
N ALA A 57 -5.34 2.30 -8.80
CA ALA A 57 -4.44 2.01 -9.90
C ALA A 57 -5.19 1.48 -11.14
N ALA A 58 -6.18 0.60 -10.95
CA ALA A 58 -7.00 0.07 -12.03
C ALA A 58 -7.84 1.15 -12.74
N VAL A 59 -8.50 2.04 -11.99
CA VAL A 59 -9.42 3.06 -12.55
C VAL A 59 -8.66 4.16 -13.30
N THR A 60 -7.54 4.65 -12.80
CA THR A 60 -6.74 5.65 -13.54
C THR A 60 -6.31 5.09 -14.92
N ALA A 61 -5.92 3.82 -14.99
CA ALA A 61 -5.60 3.18 -16.27
C ALA A 61 -6.84 2.94 -17.16
N ALA A 62 -8.03 2.78 -16.57
CA ALA A 62 -9.30 2.68 -17.29
C ALA A 62 -9.66 4.01 -17.97
N GLU A 63 -9.49 5.12 -17.25
CA GLU A 63 -9.67 6.49 -17.71
C GLU A 63 -8.67 6.82 -18.82
N ASP A 64 -7.36 6.58 -18.60
CA ASP A 64 -6.31 6.76 -19.60
C ASP A 64 -6.57 5.96 -20.90
N ALA A 65 -7.10 4.74 -20.79
CA ALA A 65 -7.42 3.90 -21.94
C ALA A 65 -8.63 4.44 -22.74
N LEU A 66 -9.70 4.82 -22.05
CA LEU A 66 -10.90 5.41 -22.66
C LEU A 66 -10.57 6.72 -23.37
N ASP A 67 -9.77 7.57 -22.72
CA ASP A 67 -9.39 8.88 -23.20
C ASP A 67 -8.34 8.82 -24.32
N SER A 68 -7.45 7.81 -24.31
CA SER A 68 -6.54 7.53 -25.43
C SER A 68 -7.29 7.02 -26.66
N ALA A 69 -8.28 6.13 -26.49
CA ALA A 69 -9.16 5.76 -27.60
C ALA A 69 -9.96 6.97 -28.15
N ALA A 70 -10.31 7.93 -27.28
CA ALA A 70 -10.93 9.18 -27.71
C ALA A 70 -9.98 10.13 -28.44
N ARG A 71 -8.67 10.14 -28.13
CA ARG A 71 -7.64 10.82 -28.91
C ARG A 71 -7.51 10.19 -30.31
N SER A 72 -7.22 8.89 -30.39
CA SER A 72 -7.01 8.20 -31.68
C SER A 72 -8.21 8.29 -32.63
N ARG A 73 -9.44 8.34 -32.13
CA ARG A 73 -10.63 8.62 -32.95
C ARG A 73 -10.63 10.04 -33.53
N ARG A 74 -10.26 11.07 -32.75
CA ARG A 74 -10.17 12.46 -33.24
C ARG A 74 -9.08 12.62 -34.29
N ASP A 75 -7.96 11.93 -34.11
CA ASP A 75 -6.84 11.96 -35.05
C ASP A 75 -7.22 11.27 -36.38
N ALA A 76 -7.86 10.10 -36.33
CA ALA A 76 -8.38 9.42 -37.52
C ALA A 76 -9.49 10.23 -38.23
N ASP A 77 -10.42 10.85 -37.49
CA ASP A 77 -11.43 11.76 -38.04
C ASP A 77 -10.80 13.01 -38.69
N ALA A 78 -9.63 13.44 -38.23
CA ALA A 78 -8.90 14.57 -38.80
C ALA A 78 -8.18 14.17 -40.11
N ASP A 79 -7.51 13.02 -40.15
CA ASP A 79 -6.86 12.50 -41.36
C ASP A 79 -7.88 12.24 -42.48
N VAL A 80 -9.02 11.62 -42.18
CA VAL A 80 -10.12 11.41 -43.15
C VAL A 80 -10.65 12.74 -43.71
N ARG A 81 -10.73 13.79 -42.88
CA ARG A 81 -11.11 15.15 -43.34
C ARG A 81 -9.99 15.82 -44.15
N GLY A 82 -8.73 15.52 -43.85
CA GLY A 82 -7.55 15.96 -44.59
C GLY A 82 -7.52 15.39 -46.01
N GLU A 83 -7.70 14.08 -46.17
CA GLU A 83 -7.74 13.44 -47.51
C GLU A 83 -8.89 13.96 -48.37
N VAL A 84 -10.09 14.13 -47.78
CA VAL A 84 -11.26 14.70 -48.48
C VAL A 84 -11.02 16.15 -48.93
N ALA A 85 -10.22 16.93 -48.19
CA ALA A 85 -9.86 18.31 -48.57
C ALA A 85 -8.86 18.38 -49.75
N VAL A 86 -8.01 17.36 -49.93
CA VAL A 86 -6.98 17.35 -51.00
C VAL A 86 -7.52 16.83 -52.34
N GLY A 87 -8.58 16.01 -52.34
CA GLY A 87 -9.23 15.53 -53.57
C GLY A 87 -10.13 16.56 -54.29
N GLY A 88 -10.20 17.80 -53.80
CA GLY A 88 -11.33 18.71 -54.06
C GLY A 88 -11.28 19.64 -55.28
N GLU A 89 -10.11 19.92 -55.87
CA GLU A 89 -10.02 20.99 -56.89
C GLU A 89 -9.03 20.72 -58.03
N MET A 90 -9.51 20.08 -59.10
CA MET A 90 -8.89 20.14 -60.43
C MET A 90 -9.92 20.59 -61.48
N ARG A 91 -9.73 21.79 -62.03
CA ARG A 91 -10.25 22.19 -63.34
C ARG A 91 -9.18 22.97 -64.11
N HIS A 92 -9.12 22.72 -65.42
CA HIS A 92 -8.28 23.45 -66.36
C HIS A 92 -8.78 24.90 -66.53
N ASP A 93 -7.87 25.83 -66.81
CA ASP A 93 -7.72 26.36 -68.18
C ASP A 93 -6.42 27.16 -68.36
N ASP A 94 -6.16 27.62 -69.58
CA ASP A 94 -4.82 27.81 -70.15
C ASP A 94 -4.19 29.22 -70.05
N ALA A 95 -2.87 29.19 -69.86
CA ALA A 95 -1.85 30.00 -70.53
C ALA A 95 -1.68 31.54 -70.31
N ALA A 96 -0.38 31.90 -70.28
CA ALA A 96 0.28 33.02 -70.99
C ALA A 96 0.64 34.34 -70.26
N ARG A 97 1.97 34.53 -70.13
CA ARG A 97 2.76 35.79 -70.21
C ARG A 97 2.65 36.83 -69.09
N GLY A 98 3.79 37.45 -68.76
CA GLY A 98 3.84 38.80 -68.20
C GLY A 98 5.10 39.09 -67.39
N CYS A 99 6.06 39.82 -67.96
CA CYS A 99 7.01 40.62 -67.17
C CYS A 99 6.40 42.02 -66.98
N GLY A 100 6.68 42.71 -65.87
CA GLY A 100 6.27 44.09 -65.68
C GLY A 100 6.59 44.60 -64.27
N ASP A 101 7.45 45.62 -64.21
CA ASP A 101 7.91 46.29 -62.99
C ASP A 101 6.89 47.35 -62.47
N ASP A 102 7.39 48.19 -61.55
CA ASP A 102 6.91 49.54 -61.19
C ASP A 102 5.76 49.75 -60.18
N ALA A 103 6.22 50.06 -58.96
CA ALA A 103 6.12 51.41 -58.37
C ALA A 103 4.88 51.85 -57.54
N ALA A 104 5.05 51.70 -56.23
CA ALA A 104 5.25 52.82 -55.28
C ALA A 104 4.05 53.59 -54.66
N ILE A 105 4.42 54.48 -53.73
CA ILE A 105 3.63 55.46 -52.95
C ILE A 105 2.85 54.86 -51.76
N GLY A 106 3.10 55.37 -50.54
CA GLY A 106 2.24 55.06 -49.39
C GLY A 106 2.62 55.61 -48.01
N ASP A 107 3.88 56.02 -47.83
CA ASP A 107 4.52 56.73 -46.70
C ASP A 107 3.80 56.94 -45.35
N ASP A 108 4.56 56.62 -44.30
CA ASP A 108 4.69 57.38 -43.04
C ASP A 108 3.57 57.40 -41.97
N ALA A 109 3.89 57.48 -40.67
CA ALA A 109 5.16 57.23 -39.97
C ALA A 109 4.95 57.26 -38.43
N ARG A 110 6.06 57.06 -37.72
CA ARG A 110 6.39 57.52 -36.36
C ARG A 110 6.16 56.50 -35.23
N GLN A 111 7.05 56.32 -34.25
CA GLN A 111 8.45 56.71 -33.92
C GLN A 111 8.49 56.64 -32.37
N ASP A 112 9.59 56.38 -31.65
CA ASP A 112 10.93 55.91 -32.02
C ASP A 112 11.60 55.32 -30.74
N ASP A 113 12.88 54.98 -30.87
CA ASP A 113 13.93 55.03 -29.83
C ASP A 113 13.97 53.98 -28.68
N SER A 114 15.16 53.54 -28.22
CA SER A 114 16.40 53.13 -28.92
C SER A 114 17.44 52.53 -27.94
N SER A 115 18.50 51.94 -28.51
CA SER A 115 19.82 51.60 -27.91
C SER A 115 19.92 50.37 -27.00
N GLY A 116 21.01 49.56 -27.06
CA GLY A 116 22.02 49.50 -28.14
C GLY A 116 23.31 48.72 -27.80
N ILE A 117 23.90 48.08 -28.84
CA ILE A 117 25.33 47.67 -28.98
C ILE A 117 25.80 46.52 -28.02
N ALA A 118 26.13 45.28 -28.44
CA ALA A 118 27.08 44.77 -29.47
C ALA A 118 28.58 44.90 -29.07
N LYS A 119 29.55 44.06 -29.45
CA LYS A 119 29.65 42.79 -30.23
C LYS A 119 31.06 42.18 -29.96
N GLY A 120 31.30 40.88 -30.22
CA GLY A 120 32.67 40.32 -30.23
C GLY A 120 32.74 38.89 -30.79
N SER A 121 33.66 38.61 -31.72
CA SER A 121 33.84 37.29 -32.37
C SER A 121 35.18 37.17 -33.12
N VAL A 122 35.42 36.02 -33.78
CA VAL A 122 36.61 35.61 -34.59
C VAL A 122 37.81 35.04 -33.78
N GLY A 123 38.44 33.91 -34.15
CA GLY A 123 38.05 32.87 -35.12
C GLY A 123 39.20 31.98 -35.66
N ARG A 124 38.85 30.74 -36.09
CA ARG A 124 39.51 29.78 -37.03
C ARG A 124 41.04 29.55 -37.02
N ARG A 125 41.46 28.27 -37.11
CA ARG A 125 41.80 27.54 -38.38
C ARG A 125 41.70 26.01 -38.14
N ASP A 126 41.14 25.20 -39.04
CA ASP A 126 41.62 24.76 -40.39
C ASP A 126 42.99 24.03 -40.26
N GLU A 127 43.25 22.78 -40.67
CA GLU A 127 42.68 21.83 -41.67
C GLU A 127 42.12 20.52 -41.00
N ARG A 128 42.06 19.25 -41.48
CA ARG A 128 42.49 18.42 -42.65
C ARG A 128 41.40 17.31 -42.95
N SER A 129 41.61 16.37 -43.90
CA SER A 129 40.67 15.32 -44.35
C SER A 129 41.35 13.96 -44.67
N GLY A 130 40.57 12.87 -44.82
CA GLY A 130 41.01 11.54 -45.30
C GLY A 130 39.89 10.51 -45.52
N ASP A 131 39.36 10.40 -46.74
CA ASP A 131 38.44 9.34 -47.23
C ASP A 131 39.21 8.30 -48.08
N THR A 132 38.75 7.05 -48.19
CA THR A 132 38.52 6.36 -49.49
C THR A 132 38.00 4.90 -49.44
N SER A 133 36.80 4.73 -50.03
CA SER A 133 36.51 3.72 -51.09
C SER A 133 36.11 2.25 -50.77
N ARG A 134 35.57 1.58 -51.82
CA ARG A 134 34.94 0.23 -51.83
C ARG A 134 35.65 -0.71 -52.83
N ARG A 135 35.70 -2.03 -52.55
CA ARG A 135 35.67 -3.21 -53.48
C ARG A 135 35.77 -4.51 -52.64
N ALA A 136 35.17 -5.68 -52.88
CA ALA A 136 34.35 -6.31 -53.95
C ALA A 136 35.05 -7.37 -54.87
N VAL A 137 34.48 -8.59 -54.88
CA VAL A 137 34.60 -9.73 -55.86
C VAL A 137 35.76 -10.75 -55.71
N GLY A 138 35.43 -12.06 -55.89
CA GLY A 138 36.31 -13.26 -55.93
C GLY A 138 36.18 -14.11 -54.66
N GLY A 139 35.88 -15.42 -54.64
CA GLY A 139 36.38 -16.58 -55.43
C GLY A 139 37.17 -17.48 -54.45
N ASP A 140 37.02 -18.80 -54.32
CA ASP A 140 36.60 -19.86 -55.25
C ASP A 140 35.75 -20.99 -54.59
N ARG A 141 35.70 -22.20 -55.21
CA ARG A 141 34.80 -23.34 -54.91
C ARG A 141 35.54 -24.62 -54.45
N PHE A 142 34.79 -25.73 -54.40
CA PHE A 142 35.13 -27.13 -54.05
C PHE A 142 35.12 -27.45 -52.54
N GLY A 143 34.65 -28.62 -52.10
CA GLY A 143 34.09 -29.76 -52.86
C GLY A 143 33.29 -30.73 -51.96
N ASP A 144 32.71 -31.76 -52.57
CA ASP A 144 31.73 -32.69 -51.98
C ASP A 144 32.36 -33.85 -51.15
N ASP A 145 31.53 -34.86 -50.86
CA ASP A 145 31.76 -36.16 -50.17
C ASP A 145 31.96 -36.06 -48.63
N ALA A 146 31.03 -36.46 -47.75
CA ALA A 146 30.19 -37.67 -47.63
C ALA A 146 30.94 -38.92 -47.14
N ASP A 147 30.53 -39.46 -45.98
CA ASP A 147 30.49 -40.91 -45.78
C ASP A 147 29.54 -41.33 -44.62
N HIS A 148 29.17 -42.62 -44.59
CA HIS A 148 28.24 -43.20 -43.62
C HIS A 148 28.93 -43.79 -42.38
N VAL A 149 28.27 -43.70 -41.21
CA VAL A 149 28.14 -44.85 -40.30
C VAL A 149 26.69 -44.94 -39.83
N GLY A 150 26.08 -46.11 -39.97
CA GLY A 150 24.79 -46.46 -39.36
C GLY A 150 24.90 -47.76 -38.58
N VAL A 151 24.09 -47.92 -37.54
CA VAL A 151 23.87 -49.19 -36.83
C VAL A 151 22.36 -49.36 -36.64
N SER A 152 21.90 -50.61 -36.67
CA SER A 152 20.52 -51.04 -36.87
C SER A 152 19.86 -51.65 -35.62
N GLY A 153 18.53 -51.74 -35.64
CA GLY A 153 17.71 -52.61 -34.77
C GLY A 153 16.79 -51.81 -33.82
N ASP A 154 15.50 -52.10 -33.70
CA ASP A 154 14.68 -53.18 -34.28
C ASP A 154 13.24 -52.72 -34.59
N ASP A 155 12.54 -53.46 -35.45
CA ASP A 155 11.10 -53.30 -35.74
C ASP A 155 10.18 -53.77 -34.60
N ILE A 156 8.95 -53.24 -34.55
CA ILE A 156 7.67 -53.99 -34.47
C ILE A 156 6.49 -53.00 -34.34
N GLY A 157 5.40 -53.22 -35.10
CA GLY A 157 4.09 -52.61 -34.79
C GLY A 157 3.27 -52.09 -35.97
N HIS A 158 2.78 -52.96 -36.87
CA HIS A 158 1.78 -52.56 -37.87
C HIS A 158 0.45 -52.13 -37.23
N GLY A 159 -0.11 -51.01 -37.70
CA GLY A 159 -1.52 -50.63 -37.57
C GLY A 159 -1.99 -50.05 -38.90
N ASP A 160 -2.87 -50.76 -39.61
CA ASP A 160 -2.95 -50.66 -41.07
C ASP A 160 -4.06 -49.74 -41.62
N VAL A 161 -3.99 -49.47 -42.93
CA VAL A 161 -4.83 -48.55 -43.72
C VAL A 161 -6.34 -48.58 -43.45
N SER A 162 -6.98 -47.42 -43.65
CA SER A 162 -7.93 -47.29 -44.77
C SER A 162 -8.07 -45.85 -45.27
N SER A 163 -8.18 -45.70 -46.59
CA SER A 163 -8.23 -44.42 -47.29
C SER A 163 -9.58 -44.19 -47.96
N GLY A 164 -9.96 -42.92 -48.11
CA GLY A 164 -11.15 -42.50 -48.86
C GLY A 164 -10.95 -41.07 -49.34
N GLY A 165 -10.67 -40.88 -50.63
CA GLY A 165 -10.36 -39.55 -51.16
C GLY A 165 -10.94 -39.32 -52.54
N ALA A 166 -11.08 -38.04 -52.92
CA ALA A 166 -11.17 -37.62 -54.31
C ALA A 166 -10.85 -36.12 -54.49
N ARG A 167 -9.70 -35.86 -55.13
CA ARG A 167 -9.46 -34.85 -56.18
C ARG A 167 -10.12 -33.45 -56.06
N VAL A 168 -9.25 -32.47 -55.80
CA VAL A 168 -9.04 -31.24 -56.60
C VAL A 168 -10.25 -30.69 -57.36
N GLY A 169 -10.77 -29.57 -56.87
CA GLY A 169 -11.45 -28.55 -57.66
C GLY A 169 -10.86 -27.18 -57.31
N ASP A 170 -10.31 -26.48 -58.30
CA ASP A 170 -9.88 -25.08 -58.17
C ASP A 170 -11.08 -24.13 -58.39
N VAL A 171 -10.89 -22.83 -58.15
CA VAL A 171 -11.83 -21.69 -58.12
C VAL A 171 -12.23 -21.24 -56.72
N SER A 172 -11.39 -20.35 -56.18
CA SER A 172 -11.80 -19.14 -55.45
C SER A 172 -12.00 -17.99 -56.48
N PRO A 173 -12.79 -16.92 -56.23
CA PRO A 173 -12.72 -16.10 -55.02
C PRO A 173 -14.08 -15.61 -54.45
N HIS A 174 -13.98 -14.75 -53.42
CA HIS A 174 -15.06 -13.97 -52.80
C HIS A 174 -16.07 -14.75 -51.95
N ALA A 175 -15.58 -15.30 -50.84
CA ALA A 175 -16.33 -15.16 -49.60
C ALA A 175 -16.22 -13.70 -49.15
N GLU A 176 -17.35 -13.01 -49.01
CA GLU A 176 -17.39 -11.66 -48.45
C GLU A 176 -16.96 -11.73 -46.98
N ARG A 177 -16.00 -10.88 -46.60
CA ARG A 177 -15.71 -10.61 -45.18
C ARG A 177 -16.62 -9.45 -44.77
N ASP A 178 -17.25 -9.55 -43.60
CA ASP A 178 -17.88 -8.39 -42.97
C ASP A 178 -16.79 -7.41 -42.49
N VAL A 179 -16.38 -6.48 -43.35
CA VAL A 179 -15.37 -5.43 -43.05
C VAL A 179 -16.01 -4.16 -42.46
N ASP A 180 -17.23 -4.28 -41.92
CA ASP A 180 -18.02 -3.16 -41.37
C ASP A 180 -18.15 -3.17 -39.84
N ALA A 181 -17.36 -4.01 -39.16
CA ALA A 181 -17.38 -4.17 -37.69
C ALA A 181 -16.46 -3.20 -36.91
N ASP A 182 -15.56 -2.47 -37.59
CA ASP A 182 -14.56 -1.59 -36.96
C ASP A 182 -14.69 -0.13 -37.44
N ARG A 183 -15.82 0.51 -37.11
CA ARG A 183 -16.01 1.96 -37.26
C ARG A 183 -16.29 2.66 -35.93
N GLY A 184 -15.23 2.98 -35.19
CA GLY A 184 -15.18 4.20 -34.37
C GLY A 184 -16.09 4.26 -33.14
N GLY A 185 -16.44 3.14 -32.51
CA GLY A 185 -17.12 3.14 -31.21
C GLY A 185 -16.27 3.74 -30.08
N PRO A 186 -16.84 3.97 -28.88
CA PRO A 186 -16.05 4.20 -27.66
C PRO A 186 -15.06 3.05 -27.40
N ALA A 187 -14.14 3.19 -26.45
CA ALA A 187 -13.29 2.05 -26.08
C ALA A 187 -14.18 0.87 -25.69
N ASP A 188 -13.88 -0.34 -26.19
CA ASP A 188 -14.67 -1.50 -25.82
C ASP A 188 -14.41 -1.86 -24.35
N ALA A 189 -15.39 -2.52 -23.71
CA ALA A 189 -15.27 -2.89 -22.31
C ALA A 189 -14.06 -3.83 -22.09
N GLY A 190 -13.68 -4.62 -23.10
CA GLY A 190 -12.48 -5.45 -23.08
C GLY A 190 -11.18 -4.65 -22.96
N THR A 191 -11.00 -3.57 -23.72
CA THR A 191 -9.82 -2.70 -23.66
C THR A 191 -9.71 -2.01 -22.31
N VAL A 192 -10.82 -1.46 -21.80
CA VAL A 192 -10.88 -0.78 -20.50
C VAL A 192 -10.58 -1.76 -19.36
N LEU A 193 -11.25 -2.92 -19.32
CA LEU A 193 -10.99 -3.96 -18.33
C LEU A 193 -9.56 -4.52 -18.43
N ALA A 194 -8.99 -4.63 -19.63
CA ALA A 194 -7.60 -5.06 -19.79
C ALA A 194 -6.60 -4.02 -19.25
N ALA A 195 -6.90 -2.73 -19.34
CA ALA A 195 -6.11 -1.69 -18.67
C ALA A 195 -6.26 -1.77 -17.13
N MET A 196 -7.49 -1.92 -16.63
CA MET A 196 -7.77 -2.15 -15.20
C MET A 196 -7.02 -3.36 -14.64
N ALA A 197 -7.07 -4.50 -15.34
CA ALA A 197 -6.41 -5.74 -14.92
C ALA A 197 -4.88 -5.58 -14.84
N ARG A 198 -4.25 -4.95 -15.84
CA ARG A 198 -2.80 -4.74 -15.83
C ARG A 198 -2.35 -3.78 -14.74
N ALA A 199 -2.99 -2.62 -14.64
CA ALA A 199 -2.62 -1.62 -13.64
C ALA A 199 -2.97 -2.06 -12.21
N GLY A 200 -4.09 -2.76 -12.03
CA GLY A 200 -4.43 -3.42 -10.77
C GLY A 200 -3.41 -4.48 -10.37
N THR A 201 -2.96 -5.34 -11.30
CA THR A 201 -1.92 -6.35 -11.02
C THR A 201 -0.57 -5.71 -10.67
N ALA A 202 -0.15 -4.69 -11.41
CA ALA A 202 1.13 -3.99 -11.19
C ALA A 202 1.10 -2.97 -10.03
N GLY A 203 -0.09 -2.66 -9.50
CA GLY A 203 -0.33 -1.75 -8.37
C GLY A 203 -0.81 -2.45 -7.09
N ALA A 204 -0.99 -3.77 -7.12
CA ALA A 204 -1.52 -4.55 -6.01
C ALA A 204 -0.65 -4.45 -4.74
N ARG A 205 -1.32 -4.66 -3.61
CA ARG A 205 -0.75 -4.73 -2.25
C ARG A 205 -1.46 -5.84 -1.47
N GLY A 206 -0.69 -6.64 -0.73
CA GLY A 206 -1.17 -7.80 0.00
C GLY A 206 -1.93 -8.82 -0.87
N ASN A 207 -2.45 -9.85 -0.19
CA ASN A 207 -3.25 -10.90 -0.84
C ASN A 207 -4.57 -10.34 -1.39
N SER A 208 -5.26 -9.50 -0.63
CA SER A 208 -6.56 -8.91 -0.99
C SER A 208 -6.49 -8.11 -2.30
N GLY A 209 -5.46 -7.28 -2.49
CA GLY A 209 -5.24 -6.54 -3.73
C GLY A 209 -4.92 -7.45 -4.91
N ILE A 210 -4.07 -8.47 -4.72
CA ILE A 210 -3.75 -9.41 -5.79
C ILE A 210 -4.99 -10.21 -6.22
N ILE A 211 -5.83 -10.69 -5.30
CA ILE A 211 -7.07 -11.40 -5.63
C ILE A 211 -8.01 -10.49 -6.44
N LEU A 212 -8.21 -9.23 -6.02
CA LEU A 212 -9.01 -8.26 -6.77
C LEU A 212 -8.46 -8.03 -8.20
N SER A 213 -7.13 -7.96 -8.37
CA SER A 213 -6.52 -7.84 -9.70
C SER A 213 -6.90 -9.00 -10.63
N GLN A 214 -7.01 -10.22 -10.10
CA GLN A 214 -7.39 -11.41 -10.88
C GLN A 214 -8.89 -11.50 -11.13
N VAL A 215 -9.73 -10.87 -10.30
CA VAL A 215 -11.16 -10.64 -10.61
C VAL A 215 -11.30 -9.68 -11.80
N LEU A 216 -10.57 -8.54 -11.79
CA LEU A 216 -10.50 -7.62 -12.92
C LEU A 216 -9.98 -8.30 -14.19
N ARG A 217 -8.98 -9.18 -14.06
CA ARG A 217 -8.47 -9.98 -15.17
C ARG A 217 -9.48 -11.01 -15.69
N GLY A 218 -10.24 -11.66 -14.81
CA GLY A 218 -11.31 -12.60 -15.21
C GLY A 218 -12.40 -11.92 -16.04
N LEU A 219 -12.77 -10.69 -15.65
CA LEU A 219 -13.62 -9.81 -16.45
C LEU A 219 -12.95 -9.45 -17.79
N ALA A 220 -11.70 -8.99 -17.79
CA ALA A 220 -10.97 -8.63 -19.00
C ALA A 220 -10.86 -9.77 -20.03
N GLU A 221 -10.54 -10.99 -19.58
CA GLU A 221 -10.40 -12.15 -20.47
C GLU A 221 -11.74 -12.60 -21.08
N ALA A 222 -12.85 -12.50 -20.34
CA ALA A 222 -14.19 -12.87 -20.82
C ALA A 222 -14.87 -11.80 -21.69
N VAL A 223 -14.50 -10.51 -21.54
CA VAL A 223 -15.19 -9.40 -22.21
C VAL A 223 -14.57 -9.01 -23.56
N ARG A 224 -13.32 -9.43 -23.86
CA ARG A 224 -12.59 -9.17 -25.13
C ARG A 224 -13.49 -9.05 -26.36
N GLY A 225 -13.42 -7.94 -27.09
CA GLY A 225 -14.22 -7.71 -28.29
C GLY A 225 -15.67 -7.34 -27.96
N GLY A 226 -15.86 -6.14 -27.40
CA GLY A 226 -17.17 -5.50 -27.23
C GLY A 226 -17.54 -5.22 -25.77
N ALA A 227 -18.85 -5.06 -25.55
CA ALA A 227 -19.44 -4.77 -24.24
C ALA A 227 -19.45 -5.99 -23.29
N LEU A 228 -19.59 -5.73 -22.00
CA LEU A 228 -19.97 -6.72 -20.98
C LEU A 228 -21.48 -6.98 -21.08
N THR A 229 -21.88 -8.25 -21.18
CA THR A 229 -23.28 -8.72 -21.24
C THR A 229 -23.53 -9.73 -20.13
N ALA A 230 -24.79 -10.10 -19.87
CA ALA A 230 -25.15 -11.11 -18.88
C ALA A 230 -24.38 -12.43 -19.03
N GLU A 231 -24.23 -12.93 -20.27
CA GLU A 231 -23.49 -14.15 -20.57
C GLU A 231 -21.98 -13.99 -20.33
N LYS A 232 -21.41 -12.86 -20.78
CA LYS A 232 -20.00 -12.53 -20.51
C LYS A 232 -19.74 -12.37 -19.00
N LEU A 233 -20.69 -11.91 -18.20
CA LEU A 233 -20.57 -11.80 -16.74
C LEU A 233 -20.51 -13.19 -16.06
N ARG A 234 -21.34 -14.14 -16.49
CA ARG A 234 -21.29 -15.54 -16.02
C ARG A 234 -19.92 -16.16 -16.30
N GLY A 235 -19.42 -16.00 -17.53
CA GLY A 235 -18.09 -16.43 -17.94
C GLY A 235 -16.98 -15.74 -17.15
N ALA A 236 -17.07 -14.42 -16.94
CA ALA A 236 -16.10 -13.61 -16.22
C ALA A 236 -15.94 -14.03 -14.76
N LEU A 237 -17.04 -14.19 -14.01
CA LEU A 237 -16.99 -14.57 -12.60
C LEU A 237 -16.44 -15.99 -12.44
N ARG A 238 -16.84 -16.93 -13.32
CA ARG A 238 -16.26 -18.28 -13.35
C ARG A 238 -14.77 -18.24 -13.67
N ARG A 239 -14.34 -17.40 -14.62
CA ARG A 239 -12.94 -17.26 -15.00
C ARG A 239 -12.10 -16.60 -13.89
N ALA A 240 -12.65 -15.60 -13.20
CA ALA A 240 -12.05 -14.96 -12.03
C ALA A 240 -11.80 -15.99 -10.92
N ALA A 241 -12.79 -16.80 -10.55
CA ALA A 241 -12.63 -17.86 -9.56
C ALA A 241 -11.50 -18.84 -9.93
N VAL A 242 -11.44 -19.28 -11.19
CA VAL A 242 -10.37 -20.16 -11.69
C VAL A 242 -8.99 -19.48 -11.64
N LEU A 243 -8.89 -18.20 -12.02
CA LEU A 243 -7.64 -17.44 -11.94
C LEU A 243 -7.17 -17.27 -10.49
N VAL A 244 -8.07 -16.94 -9.56
CA VAL A 244 -7.75 -16.78 -8.14
C VAL A 244 -7.34 -18.12 -7.51
N ARG A 245 -8.12 -19.19 -7.70
CA ARG A 245 -7.80 -20.52 -7.14
C ARG A 245 -6.49 -21.11 -7.70
N ALA A 246 -6.08 -20.70 -8.91
CA ALA A 246 -4.78 -21.06 -9.50
C ALA A 246 -3.61 -20.11 -9.13
N ALA A 247 -3.89 -18.95 -8.55
CA ALA A 247 -2.87 -17.99 -8.11
C ALA A 247 -2.37 -18.26 -6.68
N LEU A 248 -3.25 -18.76 -5.81
CA LEU A 248 -2.97 -19.04 -4.39
C LEU A 248 -2.29 -20.41 -4.22
N SER A 249 -1.12 -20.46 -3.60
CA SER A 249 -0.43 -21.75 -3.35
C SER A 249 -1.16 -22.69 -2.37
N ARG A 250 -2.00 -22.14 -1.49
CA ARG A 250 -2.91 -22.90 -0.61
C ARG A 250 -4.26 -22.18 -0.49
N PRO A 251 -5.29 -22.55 -1.28
CA PRO A 251 -6.65 -22.02 -1.12
C PRO A 251 -7.23 -22.34 0.26
N VAL A 252 -7.89 -21.36 0.89
CA VAL A 252 -8.54 -21.50 2.21
C VAL A 252 -10.02 -21.17 2.09
N GLU A 253 -10.88 -22.06 2.59
CA GLU A 253 -12.33 -21.85 2.57
C GLU A 253 -12.77 -20.89 3.70
N GLY A 254 -13.82 -20.10 3.44
CA GLY A 254 -14.24 -19.00 4.30
C GLY A 254 -13.55 -17.66 4.00
N THR A 255 -12.96 -17.52 2.81
CA THR A 255 -12.25 -16.30 2.36
C THR A 255 -12.92 -15.66 1.14
N MET A 256 -12.36 -14.54 0.65
CA MET A 256 -12.74 -13.92 -0.62
C MET A 256 -12.90 -14.92 -1.79
N LEU A 257 -12.14 -16.02 -1.83
CA LEU A 257 -12.28 -17.06 -2.86
C LEU A 257 -13.64 -17.79 -2.77
N SER A 258 -14.02 -18.28 -1.59
CA SER A 258 -15.29 -19.00 -1.40
C SER A 258 -16.50 -18.10 -1.73
N VAL A 259 -16.38 -16.80 -1.47
CA VAL A 259 -17.40 -15.80 -1.79
C VAL A 259 -17.44 -15.44 -3.28
N LEU A 260 -16.29 -15.39 -3.96
CA LEU A 260 -16.19 -15.25 -5.41
C LEU A 260 -16.77 -16.47 -6.15
N GLU A 261 -16.54 -17.68 -5.63
CA GLU A 261 -17.10 -18.91 -6.19
C GLU A 261 -18.62 -18.99 -6.00
N ALA A 262 -19.14 -18.66 -4.81
CA ALA A 262 -20.58 -18.54 -4.59
C ALA A 262 -21.24 -17.47 -5.49
N ALA A 263 -20.54 -16.36 -5.77
CA ALA A 263 -21.00 -15.36 -6.75
C ALA A 263 -21.02 -15.92 -8.18
N ALA A 264 -19.99 -16.67 -8.58
CA ALA A 264 -19.90 -17.30 -9.90
C ALA A 264 -20.89 -18.46 -10.10
N ASP A 265 -21.20 -19.21 -9.05
CA ASP A 265 -22.28 -20.21 -9.02
C ASP A 265 -23.63 -19.53 -9.14
N ARG A 266 -23.93 -18.53 -8.30
CA ARG A 266 -25.23 -17.87 -8.31
C ARG A 266 -25.49 -17.04 -9.56
N ALA A 267 -24.44 -16.48 -10.18
CA ALA A 267 -24.51 -15.90 -11.53
C ALA A 267 -24.87 -16.94 -12.58
N ALA A 268 -24.22 -18.12 -12.56
CA ALA A 268 -24.46 -19.19 -13.53
C ALA A 268 -25.85 -19.85 -13.36
N GLU A 269 -26.33 -20.00 -12.13
CA GLU A 269 -27.67 -20.53 -11.80
C GLU A 269 -28.83 -19.57 -12.12
N CYS A 270 -28.56 -18.28 -12.34
CA CYS A 270 -29.61 -17.29 -12.58
C CYS A 270 -30.41 -17.66 -13.86
N PRO A 271 -31.75 -17.74 -13.84
CA PRO A 271 -32.54 -18.06 -15.04
C PRO A 271 -32.68 -16.86 -15.99
N GLU A 272 -32.46 -15.63 -15.50
CA GLU A 272 -32.74 -14.39 -16.23
C GLU A 272 -31.62 -14.01 -17.21
N THR A 273 -31.99 -13.44 -18.36
CA THR A 273 -31.04 -13.04 -19.42
C THR A 273 -30.55 -11.60 -19.31
N GLY A 274 -31.16 -10.77 -18.44
CA GLY A 274 -30.77 -9.38 -18.23
C GLY A 274 -29.47 -9.26 -17.42
N LEU A 275 -28.62 -8.28 -17.75
CA LEU A 275 -27.34 -8.09 -17.06
C LEU A 275 -27.54 -7.73 -15.58
N GLY A 276 -28.53 -6.87 -15.28
CA GLY A 276 -28.83 -6.44 -13.92
C GLY A 276 -29.27 -7.58 -13.01
N GLU A 277 -30.01 -8.55 -13.55
CA GLU A 277 -30.53 -9.71 -12.83
C GLU A 277 -29.40 -10.71 -12.52
N VAL A 278 -28.47 -10.92 -13.46
CA VAL A 278 -27.27 -11.74 -13.25
C VAL A 278 -26.31 -11.06 -12.27
N ALA A 279 -26.09 -9.74 -12.37
CA ALA A 279 -25.26 -8.99 -11.43
C ALA A 279 -25.85 -9.05 -10.01
N ARG A 280 -27.16 -8.85 -9.86
CA ARG A 280 -27.86 -8.95 -8.57
C ARG A 280 -27.80 -10.37 -8.00
N ALA A 281 -28.00 -11.40 -8.82
CA ALA A 281 -27.85 -12.80 -8.40
C ALA A 281 -26.43 -13.12 -7.92
N ALA A 282 -25.39 -12.61 -8.61
CA ALA A 282 -24.00 -12.75 -8.19
C ALA A 282 -23.73 -12.07 -6.83
N ALA A 283 -24.17 -10.82 -6.68
CA ALA A 283 -23.98 -10.03 -5.47
C ALA A 283 -24.76 -10.58 -4.26
N ASP A 284 -25.97 -11.11 -4.47
CA ASP A 284 -26.75 -11.77 -3.42
C ASP A 284 -26.16 -13.14 -3.03
N GLY A 285 -25.59 -13.88 -3.99
CA GLY A 285 -24.78 -15.08 -3.73
C GLY A 285 -23.57 -14.76 -2.88
N ALA A 286 -22.82 -13.70 -3.22
CA ALA A 286 -21.70 -13.20 -2.44
C ALA A 286 -22.13 -12.74 -1.03
N CYS A 287 -23.22 -11.96 -0.92
CA CYS A 287 -23.74 -11.46 0.34
C CYS A 287 -24.12 -12.60 1.30
N LYS A 288 -24.68 -13.70 0.79
CA LYS A 288 -24.97 -14.89 1.58
C LYS A 288 -23.67 -15.58 2.00
N ALA A 289 -22.79 -15.90 1.05
CA ALA A 289 -21.55 -16.62 1.34
C ALA A 289 -20.62 -15.86 2.30
N LEU A 290 -20.61 -14.51 2.24
CA LEU A 290 -19.95 -13.64 3.20
C LEU A 290 -20.45 -13.88 4.64
N GLY A 291 -21.77 -13.98 4.82
CA GLY A 291 -22.38 -14.35 6.11
C GLY A 291 -22.07 -15.79 6.55
N ASP A 292 -21.79 -16.69 5.60
CA ASP A 292 -21.37 -18.07 5.88
C ASP A 292 -19.86 -18.17 6.22
N THR A 293 -19.01 -17.17 5.92
CA THR A 293 -17.55 -17.22 6.20
C THR A 293 -17.15 -17.54 7.65
N PRO A 294 -17.82 -17.04 8.72
CA PRO A 294 -17.48 -17.41 10.10
C PRO A 294 -17.91 -18.85 10.44
N SER A 295 -18.80 -19.46 9.64
CA SER A 295 -19.09 -20.90 9.77
C SER A 295 -17.97 -21.75 9.16
N GLN A 296 -17.24 -21.23 8.18
CA GLN A 296 -16.21 -21.94 7.42
C GLN A 296 -14.82 -21.81 8.06
N LEU A 297 -14.39 -20.59 8.42
CA LEU A 297 -13.04 -20.32 8.93
C LEU A 297 -13.02 -20.01 10.44
N GLY A 298 -12.16 -20.71 11.18
CA GLY A 298 -12.17 -20.72 12.66
C GLY A 298 -11.81 -19.38 13.31
N VAL A 299 -10.87 -18.61 12.74
CA VAL A 299 -10.45 -17.30 13.27
C VAL A 299 -11.55 -16.24 13.12
N LEU A 300 -12.21 -16.20 11.95
CA LEU A 300 -13.39 -15.35 11.70
C LEU A 300 -14.48 -15.63 12.73
N ARG A 301 -14.74 -16.91 13.02
CA ARG A 301 -15.68 -17.35 14.06
C ARG A 301 -15.30 -16.88 15.47
N ALA A 302 -14.02 -16.91 15.80
CA ALA A 302 -13.51 -16.54 17.13
C ALA A 302 -13.57 -15.02 17.37
N ALA A 303 -13.26 -14.22 16.34
CA ALA A 303 -13.44 -12.77 16.36
C ALA A 303 -14.91 -12.33 16.23
N GLY A 304 -15.78 -13.20 15.70
CA GLY A 304 -17.19 -12.89 15.43
C GLY A 304 -17.40 -11.99 14.21
N VAL A 305 -16.47 -12.00 13.26
CA VAL A 305 -16.45 -11.15 12.06
C VAL A 305 -16.55 -11.98 10.79
N VAL A 306 -16.92 -11.34 9.67
CA VAL A 306 -16.85 -11.93 8.32
C VAL A 306 -15.50 -11.63 7.67
N ASP A 307 -15.14 -12.36 6.60
CA ASP A 307 -13.90 -12.12 5.86
C ASP A 307 -13.85 -10.70 5.25
N ALA A 308 -12.82 -9.93 5.60
CA ALA A 308 -12.64 -8.54 5.15
C ALA A 308 -12.49 -8.45 3.62
N GLY A 309 -11.71 -9.35 3.02
CA GLY A 309 -11.51 -9.40 1.57
C GLY A 309 -12.83 -9.63 0.83
N ALA A 310 -13.60 -10.63 1.25
CA ALA A 310 -14.93 -10.93 0.75
C ALA A 310 -15.93 -9.78 0.93
N ARG A 311 -15.84 -9.03 2.05
CA ARG A 311 -16.66 -7.85 2.29
C ARG A 311 -16.37 -6.74 1.27
N GLY A 312 -15.10 -6.54 0.91
CA GLY A 312 -14.68 -5.64 -0.16
C GLY A 312 -15.07 -6.12 -1.55
N LEU A 313 -14.99 -7.43 -1.83
CA LEU A 313 -15.51 -8.01 -3.08
C LEU A 313 -17.02 -7.77 -3.23
N LEU A 314 -17.79 -7.86 -2.14
CA LEU A 314 -19.22 -7.53 -2.16
C LEU A 314 -19.48 -6.06 -2.53
N VAL A 315 -18.64 -5.11 -2.10
CA VAL A 315 -18.74 -3.69 -2.55
C VAL A 315 -18.61 -3.59 -4.06
N VAL A 316 -17.60 -4.25 -4.64
CA VAL A 316 -17.31 -4.23 -6.09
C VAL A 316 -18.44 -4.88 -6.91
N LEU A 317 -19.09 -5.91 -6.36
CA LEU A 317 -20.27 -6.55 -6.97
C LEU A 317 -21.54 -5.69 -6.82
N ASP A 318 -21.78 -5.07 -5.67
CA ASP A 318 -22.94 -4.18 -5.45
C ASP A 318 -22.87 -2.93 -6.34
N ALA A 319 -21.68 -2.36 -6.54
CA ALA A 319 -21.45 -1.30 -7.53
C ALA A 319 -21.81 -1.74 -8.97
N LEU A 320 -21.59 -3.02 -9.33
CA LEU A 320 -22.01 -3.55 -10.63
C LEU A 320 -23.53 -3.65 -10.73
N VAL A 321 -24.23 -3.98 -9.64
CA VAL A 321 -25.70 -3.93 -9.58
C VAL A 321 -26.19 -2.50 -9.77
N VAL A 322 -25.59 -1.51 -9.11
CA VAL A 322 -25.97 -0.09 -9.26
C VAL A 322 -25.84 0.39 -10.70
N VAL A 323 -24.70 0.16 -11.38
CA VAL A 323 -24.48 0.63 -12.75
C VAL A 323 -25.34 -0.12 -13.79
N SER A 324 -25.69 -1.39 -13.53
CA SER A 324 -26.56 -2.16 -14.43
C SER A 324 -28.07 -1.96 -14.21
N THR A 325 -28.51 -1.62 -12.98
CA THR A 325 -29.94 -1.55 -12.63
C THR A 325 -30.46 -0.18 -12.19
N GLY A 326 -29.56 0.75 -11.84
CA GLY A 326 -29.93 2.00 -11.16
C GLY A 326 -30.37 1.83 -9.70
N GLN A 327 -30.25 0.63 -9.12
CA GLN A 327 -30.70 0.31 -7.76
C GLN A 327 -29.52 0.00 -6.83
N VAL A 328 -29.54 0.57 -5.62
CA VAL A 328 -28.57 0.25 -4.54
C VAL A 328 -29.06 -1.00 -3.79
N PRO A 329 -28.25 -2.08 -3.70
CA PRO A 329 -28.58 -3.25 -2.90
C PRO A 329 -28.66 -2.92 -1.40
N VAL A 330 -29.66 -3.47 -0.71
CA VAL A 330 -29.78 -3.33 0.76
C VAL A 330 -28.95 -4.42 1.41
N ARG A 331 -27.86 -4.01 2.08
CA ARG A 331 -26.96 -4.89 2.84
C ARG A 331 -27.07 -4.62 4.34
N GLN A 332 -26.78 -5.63 5.16
CA GLN A 332 -26.60 -5.45 6.60
C GLN A 332 -25.30 -4.68 6.89
N VAL A 333 -25.23 -4.01 8.05
CA VAL A 333 -23.98 -3.38 8.49
C VAL A 333 -23.10 -4.46 9.13
N TYR A 334 -21.92 -4.67 8.57
CA TYR A 334 -20.92 -5.58 9.12
C TYR A 334 -20.07 -4.79 10.12
N ARG A 335 -19.95 -5.27 11.37
CA ARG A 335 -19.16 -4.63 12.43
C ARG A 335 -18.28 -5.65 13.13
N SER A 336 -17.19 -5.19 13.72
CA SER A 336 -16.45 -5.98 14.69
C SER A 336 -17.28 -6.17 15.97
N SER A 337 -17.11 -7.31 16.63
CA SER A 337 -17.92 -7.68 17.81
C SER A 337 -17.72 -6.73 19.01
N GLY A 338 -16.59 -6.03 19.07
CA GLY A 338 -16.24 -5.04 20.11
C GLY A 338 -17.10 -3.77 20.12
N ASP A 339 -17.71 -3.39 18.99
CA ASP A 339 -18.56 -2.19 18.88
C ASP A 339 -19.99 -2.40 19.43
N SER A 340 -20.27 -3.55 20.05
CA SER A 340 -21.59 -3.90 20.56
C SER A 340 -21.58 -4.29 22.04
N GLY A 341 -22.12 -3.41 22.89
CA GLY A 341 -22.34 -3.69 24.31
C GLY A 341 -23.38 -4.80 24.52
N SER A 342 -22.91 -6.05 24.60
CA SER A 342 -23.63 -7.25 25.05
C SER A 342 -25.03 -7.49 24.47
N SER A 343 -25.13 -8.26 23.39
CA SER A 343 -26.11 -9.36 23.36
C SER A 343 -25.76 -10.45 22.35
N ALA A 344 -26.07 -11.70 22.69
CA ALA A 344 -26.02 -12.79 21.73
C ALA A 344 -27.10 -12.63 20.65
N TRP A 345 -26.80 -13.15 19.45
CA TRP A 345 -27.63 -13.10 18.23
C TRP A 345 -29.13 -13.21 18.49
N ARG A 346 -29.87 -12.17 18.11
CA ARG A 346 -31.34 -12.20 18.00
C ARG A 346 -31.73 -11.71 16.63
N VAL A 347 -32.43 -12.55 15.87
CA VAL A 347 -32.94 -12.17 14.55
C VAL A 347 -34.00 -11.08 14.72
N GLY A 348 -33.71 -9.88 14.19
CA GLY A 348 -34.61 -8.74 14.24
C GLY A 348 -34.49 -7.91 12.97
N TRP A 349 -35.58 -7.83 12.20
CA TRP A 349 -35.70 -6.89 11.09
C TRP A 349 -35.97 -5.48 11.63
N SER A 350 -35.00 -4.57 11.48
CA SER A 350 -35.21 -3.13 11.69
C SER A 350 -35.60 -2.46 10.37
N GLY A 351 -36.89 -2.56 10.01
CA GLY A 351 -37.45 -1.96 8.79
C GLY A 351 -37.62 -0.44 8.88
N GLU A 352 -36.55 0.30 9.17
CA GLU A 352 -36.62 1.73 9.51
C GLU A 352 -35.31 2.47 9.13
N THR A 353 -35.16 2.84 7.84
CA THR A 353 -34.01 3.68 7.40
C THR A 353 -34.22 4.47 6.09
N VAL A 354 -35.40 4.38 5.45
CA VAL A 354 -35.60 4.85 4.06
C VAL A 354 -36.01 6.34 3.97
N GLU A 355 -36.47 6.98 5.06
CA GLU A 355 -36.92 8.40 5.03
C GLU A 355 -35.97 9.42 5.68
N SER A 356 -34.96 8.99 6.45
CA SER A 356 -34.11 9.91 7.23
C SER A 356 -33.04 10.66 6.40
N ALA A 357 -32.68 10.16 5.22
CA ALA A 357 -31.59 10.71 4.39
C ALA A 357 -31.95 11.95 3.55
N VAL A 358 -33.19 12.44 3.59
CA VAL A 358 -33.71 13.48 2.66
C VAL A 358 -34.07 14.81 3.35
N ARG A 359 -33.78 14.97 4.65
CA ARG A 359 -34.04 16.22 5.40
C ARG A 359 -32.91 16.63 6.35
N GLN A 360 -31.77 17.02 5.80
CA GLN A 360 -30.84 17.90 6.52
C GLN A 360 -30.20 18.94 5.59
N GLY A 361 -30.95 20.02 5.39
CA GLY A 361 -30.47 21.26 4.81
C GLY A 361 -31.34 22.41 5.35
N ASP A 362 -30.69 23.43 5.91
CA ASP A 362 -31.23 24.78 6.15
C ASP A 362 -32.57 24.91 6.95
N ARG A 363 -32.48 25.02 8.30
CA ARG A 363 -32.54 26.33 9.02
C ARG A 363 -32.89 26.28 10.52
N LEU A 364 -32.11 27.06 11.25
CA LEU A 364 -32.41 27.93 12.41
C LEU A 364 -33.80 27.95 13.07
N HIS A 365 -33.73 28.01 14.41
CA HIS A 365 -34.62 28.66 15.41
C HIS A 365 -35.83 27.91 16.04
N ASP A 366 -35.87 28.12 17.37
CA ASP A 366 -36.97 28.11 18.36
C ASP A 366 -37.76 26.84 18.72
N GLY A 367 -37.73 26.52 20.03
CA GLY A 367 -38.95 26.40 20.83
C GLY A 367 -39.54 25.00 21.06
N PRO A 368 -39.32 24.38 22.24
CA PRO A 368 -39.97 23.12 22.59
C PRO A 368 -41.29 23.32 23.36
N GLU A 369 -42.35 22.58 23.01
CA GLU A 369 -43.48 22.37 23.93
C GLU A 369 -44.19 21.02 23.73
N SER A 370 -44.41 20.32 24.85
CA SER A 370 -45.49 19.36 25.22
C SER A 370 -46.26 18.50 24.20
N ALA A 371 -46.81 17.32 24.54
CA ALA A 371 -46.59 16.35 25.61
C ALA A 371 -47.49 15.11 25.37
N ALA A 372 -47.09 13.95 25.92
CA ALA A 372 -47.88 12.79 26.35
C ALA A 372 -49.27 12.46 25.72
N ARG A 373 -49.50 11.17 25.35
CA ARG A 373 -50.63 10.37 25.90
C ARG A 373 -50.53 8.85 25.61
N TRP A 374 -50.60 8.07 26.70
CA TRP A 374 -51.13 6.71 26.94
C TRP A 374 -51.65 5.85 25.75
N GLY A 375 -51.55 4.51 25.73
CA GLY A 375 -50.94 3.55 26.67
C GLY A 375 -51.79 2.27 26.93
N ARG A 376 -51.09 1.14 27.16
CA ARG A 376 -51.53 -0.17 27.72
C ARG A 376 -52.44 -1.15 26.93
N ASP A 377 -52.01 -2.42 27.01
CA ASP A 377 -52.73 -3.69 27.17
C ASP A 377 -53.74 -4.21 26.12
N ALA A 378 -53.35 -5.30 25.42
CA ALA A 378 -54.26 -6.37 25.00
C ALA A 378 -53.54 -7.72 24.73
N GLY A 379 -54.14 -8.81 25.20
CA GLY A 379 -53.88 -10.24 24.93
C GLY A 379 -54.99 -11.06 25.64
N PRO A 380 -55.00 -12.42 25.64
CA PRO A 380 -54.07 -13.38 25.04
C PRO A 380 -54.82 -14.48 24.20
N GLU A 381 -54.44 -15.77 24.34
CA GLU A 381 -55.12 -17.02 23.90
C GLU A 381 -54.96 -17.49 22.42
N SER A 382 -54.84 -18.80 22.09
CA SER A 382 -54.56 -20.00 22.91
C SER A 382 -54.17 -21.27 22.08
N VAL A 383 -53.57 -22.28 22.75
CA VAL A 383 -53.49 -23.75 22.44
C VAL A 383 -52.82 -24.26 21.13
N GLY A 384 -51.99 -25.32 21.12
CA GLY A 384 -51.35 -26.04 22.24
C GLY A 384 -50.82 -27.49 21.96
N ARG A 385 -49.98 -27.97 22.90
CA ARG A 385 -49.60 -29.37 23.26
C ARG A 385 -48.99 -30.34 22.22
N HIS A 386 -47.68 -30.64 22.38
CA HIS A 386 -47.10 -31.83 23.08
C HIS A 386 -45.56 -31.86 22.86
N GLY A 387 -44.70 -32.44 23.70
CA GLY A 387 -44.80 -33.02 25.07
C GLY A 387 -43.60 -32.55 25.94
N GLU A 388 -43.30 -33.01 27.17
CA GLU A 388 -43.71 -34.19 27.96
C GLU A 388 -43.16 -35.53 27.41
N TRP A 389 -42.20 -36.27 28.00
CA TRP A 389 -41.30 -36.17 29.21
C TRP A 389 -39.94 -36.91 28.88
N LEU A 390 -38.90 -37.18 29.71
CA LEU A 390 -38.68 -37.53 31.14
C LEU A 390 -37.20 -37.22 31.60
N ASP A 391 -36.87 -37.50 32.87
CA ASP A 391 -35.55 -37.35 33.55
C ASP A 391 -35.02 -38.66 34.20
N ASN A 392 -33.70 -38.66 34.54
CA ASN A 392 -32.96 -39.37 35.63
C ASN A 392 -32.05 -40.61 35.38
N ALA A 393 -30.87 -40.53 36.02
CA ALA A 393 -30.04 -41.60 36.64
C ALA A 393 -29.38 -42.69 35.75
N SER A 394 -28.19 -43.25 36.06
CA SER A 394 -27.13 -42.91 37.05
C SER A 394 -25.86 -43.78 36.83
N GLU A 395 -24.71 -43.38 37.41
CA GLU A 395 -23.45 -44.17 37.57
C GLU A 395 -22.65 -44.44 36.26
N SER A 396 -21.32 -44.62 36.28
CA SER A 396 -20.37 -44.91 37.37
C SER A 396 -18.98 -44.21 37.24
N LEU A 397 -18.04 -44.58 38.13
CA LEU A 397 -16.72 -44.01 38.43
C LEU A 397 -15.74 -43.98 37.22
N VAL A 398 -14.62 -43.21 37.21
CA VAL A 398 -13.44 -43.27 38.11
C VAL A 398 -12.62 -41.96 38.15
N ARG A 399 -12.08 -41.61 39.34
CA ARG A 399 -11.01 -40.61 39.54
C ARG A 399 -9.64 -41.20 39.16
N GLN A 400 -8.73 -40.38 38.61
CA GLN A 400 -7.31 -40.57 38.90
C GLN A 400 -6.57 -39.23 38.98
N GLU A 401 -5.46 -39.23 39.72
CA GLU A 401 -4.73 -38.05 40.18
C GLU A 401 -3.48 -37.79 39.32
N TYR A 402 -3.04 -36.52 39.23
CA TYR A 402 -1.74 -36.17 38.66
C TYR A 402 -0.63 -36.35 39.72
N PRO A 403 0.36 -37.23 39.53
CA PRO A 403 1.47 -37.38 40.46
C PRO A 403 2.59 -36.36 40.17
N SER A 404 3.01 -35.64 41.20
CA SER A 404 4.26 -34.86 41.19
C SER A 404 5.45 -35.75 41.56
N ILE A 405 6.50 -35.78 40.74
CA ILE A 405 7.82 -36.33 41.11
C ILE A 405 8.91 -35.34 40.63
N ALA A 406 9.96 -35.20 41.41
CA ALA A 406 11.10 -34.31 41.16
C ALA A 406 12.40 -35.10 40.91
N SER A 407 13.42 -34.38 40.41
CA SER A 407 14.86 -34.63 40.62
C SER A 407 15.38 -36.08 40.58
N ASP A 408 16.02 -36.48 39.47
CA ASP A 408 17.50 -36.55 39.40
C ASP A 408 18.00 -37.34 38.18
N ASN A 409 19.10 -36.88 37.57
CA ASN A 409 20.37 -37.64 37.48
C ASN A 409 21.48 -36.85 36.77
N PHE A 410 22.71 -36.99 37.29
CA PHE A 410 23.96 -36.56 36.65
C PHE A 410 24.45 -37.60 35.64
N ALA A 411 25.11 -37.16 34.57
CA ALA A 411 26.17 -37.95 33.91
C ALA A 411 27.13 -37.03 33.13
N GLU A 412 28.43 -37.13 33.41
CA GLU A 412 29.49 -36.48 32.64
C GLU A 412 29.88 -37.35 31.42
N SER A 413 30.35 -36.74 30.33
CA SER A 413 31.44 -37.35 29.54
C SER A 413 32.23 -36.31 28.74
N SER A 414 33.56 -36.42 28.78
CA SER A 414 34.51 -35.59 28.04
C SER A 414 34.90 -36.25 26.71
N GLY A 415 35.04 -35.46 25.64
CA GLY A 415 34.88 -35.97 24.26
C GLY A 415 35.88 -35.54 23.18
N ARG A 416 37.13 -35.17 23.52
CA ARG A 416 38.30 -35.02 22.63
C ARG A 416 38.28 -34.02 21.44
N GLN A 417 39.43 -33.38 21.25
CA GLN A 417 39.89 -32.85 19.97
C GLN A 417 40.27 -34.01 19.03
N GLU A 418 40.11 -33.83 17.72
CA GLU A 418 41.02 -34.42 16.73
C GLU A 418 41.56 -33.33 15.80
N HIS A 419 42.71 -33.60 15.19
CA HIS A 419 43.60 -32.60 14.59
C HIS A 419 44.21 -33.17 13.30
N TRP A 420 44.01 -32.50 12.18
CA TRP A 420 44.74 -32.79 10.93
C TRP A 420 45.17 -31.49 10.24
N ALA A 421 46.48 -31.32 10.07
CA ALA A 421 47.06 -30.50 9.01
C ALA A 421 46.99 -31.29 7.69
N GLY A 422 46.96 -30.71 6.50
CA GLY A 422 47.15 -29.29 6.15
C GLY A 422 48.34 -29.13 5.21
N ASP A 423 48.12 -28.53 4.04
CA ASP A 423 49.17 -28.06 3.13
C ASP A 423 48.62 -26.92 2.25
N SER A 424 49.50 -26.14 1.61
CA SER A 424 49.14 -24.81 1.06
C SER A 424 49.71 -24.49 -0.32
N ALA A 425 48.84 -23.99 -1.21
CA ALA A 425 49.19 -23.10 -2.32
C ALA A 425 47.95 -22.24 -2.63
N GLY A 426 48.13 -20.92 -2.80
CA GLY A 426 47.00 -20.00 -2.91
C GLY A 426 46.74 -19.50 -4.33
N GLU A 427 45.52 -19.00 -4.55
CA GLU A 427 45.26 -17.87 -5.43
C GLU A 427 44.16 -16.99 -4.81
N SER A 428 44.26 -15.67 -4.95
CA SER A 428 43.58 -14.72 -4.07
C SER A 428 42.22 -14.26 -4.61
N GLY A 429 41.17 -15.05 -4.34
CA GLY A 429 39.77 -14.62 -4.45
C GLY A 429 39.20 -14.27 -3.06
N ILE A 430 38.60 -13.09 -2.91
CA ILE A 430 37.91 -12.70 -1.66
C ILE A 430 36.54 -13.40 -1.64
N VAL A 431 36.49 -14.59 -1.02
CA VAL A 431 35.22 -15.28 -0.76
C VAL A 431 34.61 -14.71 0.53
N VAL A 432 33.71 -13.74 0.40
CA VAL A 432 32.91 -13.25 1.53
C VAL A 432 31.87 -14.34 1.88
N ARG A 433 32.20 -15.19 2.84
CA ARG A 433 31.21 -16.09 3.46
C ARG A 433 30.40 -15.29 4.48
N HIS A 434 29.17 -14.93 4.11
CA HIS A 434 28.18 -14.47 5.07
C HIS A 434 27.68 -15.67 5.89
N GLU A 435 28.22 -15.87 7.09
CA GLU A 435 27.64 -16.80 8.06
C GLU A 435 26.37 -16.15 8.64
N HIS A 436 25.21 -16.51 8.09
CA HIS A 436 23.91 -16.10 8.62
C HIS A 436 23.68 -16.76 9.99
N SER A 437 24.01 -16.05 11.06
CA SER A 437 23.62 -16.38 12.42
C SER A 437 22.13 -16.07 12.63
N VAL A 438 21.27 -16.97 12.13
CA VAL A 438 19.82 -16.92 12.33
C VAL A 438 19.51 -17.10 13.82
N VAL A 439 19.22 -15.99 14.51
CA VAL A 439 18.74 -15.97 15.90
C VAL A 439 17.25 -15.62 15.89
N GLY A 440 16.46 -16.60 15.47
CA GLY A 440 15.01 -16.57 15.37
C GLY A 440 14.52 -17.97 15.01
N ASP A 441 13.24 -18.26 15.24
CA ASP A 441 12.64 -19.53 14.81
C ASP A 441 12.50 -19.52 13.27
N PRO A 442 13.16 -20.43 12.53
CA PRO A 442 13.20 -20.38 11.07
C PRO A 442 11.86 -20.68 10.37
N GLU A 443 10.83 -21.11 11.10
CA GLU A 443 9.50 -21.40 10.52
C GLU A 443 8.54 -20.19 10.51
N VAL A 444 8.89 -19.06 11.15
CA VAL A 444 8.00 -17.89 11.26
C VAL A 444 8.35 -16.83 10.19
N PRO A 445 7.38 -16.38 9.35
CA PRO A 445 7.59 -15.26 8.43
C PRO A 445 7.95 -13.96 9.15
N GLN A 446 8.93 -13.23 8.61
CA GLN A 446 9.42 -11.95 9.14
C GLN A 446 9.32 -10.81 8.12
N TYR A 447 9.15 -11.12 6.84
CA TYR A 447 9.15 -10.16 5.74
C TYR A 447 8.02 -10.44 4.74
N GLU A 448 7.26 -9.40 4.37
CA GLU A 448 6.46 -9.36 3.16
C GLU A 448 7.39 -8.97 2.02
N VAL A 449 7.49 -9.80 0.99
CA VAL A 449 8.24 -9.48 -0.23
C VAL A 449 7.28 -9.43 -1.41
N MET A 450 7.24 -8.27 -2.06
CA MET A 450 6.48 -8.06 -3.28
C MET A 450 7.40 -7.61 -4.43
N TYR A 451 7.14 -8.08 -5.64
CA TYR A 451 7.80 -7.55 -6.84
C TYR A 451 7.00 -7.75 -8.12
N VAL A 452 7.40 -7.00 -9.16
CA VAL A 452 6.90 -7.13 -10.54
C VAL A 452 8.00 -7.73 -11.42
N LEU A 453 7.67 -8.79 -12.14
CA LEU A 453 8.58 -9.63 -12.91
C LEU A 453 8.21 -9.62 -14.40
N THR A 454 9.21 -9.55 -15.28
CA THR A 454 9.04 -9.56 -16.75
C THR A 454 10.03 -10.50 -17.43
N GLY A 455 9.70 -10.98 -18.63
CA GLY A 455 10.57 -11.87 -19.42
C GLY A 455 10.66 -13.31 -18.88
N ALA A 456 9.80 -13.69 -17.94
CA ALA A 456 9.68 -15.06 -17.43
C ALA A 456 8.73 -15.90 -18.30
N THR A 457 9.06 -17.16 -18.51
CA THR A 457 8.16 -18.14 -19.17
C THR A 457 7.26 -18.81 -18.13
N GLY A 458 6.12 -19.38 -18.56
CA GLY A 458 5.19 -20.06 -17.63
C GLY A 458 5.85 -21.11 -16.74
N ALA A 459 6.73 -21.94 -17.31
CA ALA A 459 7.50 -22.94 -16.54
C ALA A 459 8.36 -22.30 -15.43
N ARG A 460 9.01 -21.16 -15.70
CA ARG A 460 9.78 -20.43 -14.66
C ARG A 460 8.90 -19.78 -13.60
N ILE A 461 7.65 -19.43 -13.93
CA ILE A 461 6.68 -18.94 -12.94
C ILE A 461 6.22 -20.09 -12.03
N ASP A 462 6.06 -21.30 -12.57
CA ASP A 462 5.72 -22.47 -11.78
C ASP A 462 6.90 -22.90 -10.88
N GLU A 463 8.13 -22.89 -11.41
CA GLU A 463 9.38 -23.04 -10.62
C GLU A 463 9.49 -21.95 -9.52
N LEU A 464 9.14 -20.70 -9.83
CA LEU A 464 9.14 -19.58 -8.87
C LEU A 464 8.10 -19.80 -7.76
N ARG A 465 6.87 -20.17 -8.09
CA ARG A 465 5.82 -20.51 -7.12
C ARG A 465 6.30 -21.60 -6.16
N GLU A 466 6.92 -22.65 -6.69
CA GLU A 466 7.51 -23.71 -5.89
C GLU A 466 8.68 -23.25 -5.00
N GLN A 467 9.53 -22.33 -5.47
CA GLN A 467 10.61 -21.77 -4.66
C GLN A 467 10.06 -20.90 -3.53
N LEU A 468 9.16 -19.96 -3.81
CA LEU A 468 8.56 -19.10 -2.80
C LEU A 468 7.76 -19.92 -1.76
N ALA A 469 7.04 -20.96 -2.18
CA ALA A 469 6.31 -21.88 -1.29
C ALA A 469 7.21 -22.81 -0.44
N ARG A 470 8.54 -22.72 -0.59
CA ARG A 470 9.55 -23.32 0.32
C ARG A 470 10.23 -22.27 1.22
N LEU A 471 10.12 -20.98 0.90
CA LEU A 471 10.74 -19.87 1.64
C LEU A 471 9.78 -19.17 2.60
N GLY A 472 8.47 -19.38 2.42
CA GLY A 472 7.44 -18.68 3.19
C GLY A 472 6.03 -19.23 2.98
N ASP A 473 5.06 -18.60 3.62
CA ASP A 473 3.64 -18.82 3.42
C ASP A 473 3.00 -17.67 2.62
N SER A 474 1.65 -17.69 2.51
CA SER A 474 0.86 -16.66 1.84
C SER A 474 1.31 -16.35 0.39
N VAL A 475 1.91 -17.36 -0.27
CA VAL A 475 2.50 -17.22 -1.60
C VAL A 475 1.42 -17.07 -2.67
N VAL A 476 1.55 -15.99 -3.45
CA VAL A 476 0.70 -15.69 -4.60
C VAL A 476 1.57 -15.17 -5.74
N VAL A 477 1.44 -15.80 -6.93
CA VAL A 477 2.14 -15.34 -8.15
C VAL A 477 1.15 -15.29 -9.30
N VAL A 478 0.95 -14.09 -9.86
CA VAL A 478 -0.09 -13.76 -10.84
C VAL A 478 0.48 -13.13 -12.10
N GLY A 479 -0.20 -13.33 -13.22
CA GLY A 479 0.06 -12.64 -14.47
C GLY A 479 -0.92 -11.49 -14.69
N ASP A 480 -0.48 -10.44 -15.37
CA ASP A 480 -1.28 -9.24 -15.71
C ASP A 480 -2.22 -9.45 -16.92
N GLY A 481 -2.08 -10.59 -17.62
CA GLY A 481 -2.81 -10.95 -18.84
C GLY A 481 -2.02 -10.72 -20.14
N ALA A 482 -0.80 -10.21 -20.03
CA ALA A 482 0.22 -10.08 -21.07
C ALA A 482 1.54 -10.72 -20.57
N ASP A 483 2.69 -10.05 -20.74
CA ASP A 483 4.02 -10.55 -20.40
C ASP A 483 4.49 -10.17 -18.97
N GLY A 484 3.63 -9.50 -18.19
CA GLY A 484 3.93 -9.01 -16.85
C GLY A 484 3.41 -9.94 -15.74
N TRP A 485 4.18 -10.07 -14.68
CA TRP A 485 3.82 -10.86 -13.50
C TRP A 485 4.02 -10.07 -12.22
N SER A 486 3.26 -10.39 -11.17
CA SER A 486 3.52 -9.93 -9.81
C SER A 486 3.58 -11.13 -8.87
N ALA A 487 4.52 -11.09 -7.93
CA ALA A 487 4.69 -12.10 -6.89
C ALA A 487 4.63 -11.44 -5.51
N HIS A 488 4.11 -12.21 -4.55
CA HIS A 488 3.95 -11.87 -3.15
C HIS A 488 4.22 -13.12 -2.30
N VAL A 489 4.99 -12.97 -1.21
CA VAL A 489 5.29 -14.03 -0.24
C VAL A 489 5.49 -13.42 1.15
N HIS A 490 5.08 -14.15 2.18
CA HIS A 490 5.45 -13.89 3.57
C HIS A 490 6.57 -14.87 3.98
N CYS A 491 7.82 -14.44 4.03
CA CYS A 491 8.99 -15.32 4.24
C CYS A 491 9.85 -14.93 5.45
N ALA A 492 10.66 -15.89 5.92
CA ALA A 492 11.69 -15.64 6.95
C ALA A 492 12.98 -15.03 6.36
N ASP A 493 13.23 -15.22 5.05
CA ASP A 493 14.39 -14.65 4.33
C ASP A 493 13.92 -13.89 3.07
N ALA A 494 14.02 -12.57 3.13
CA ALA A 494 13.66 -11.70 2.02
C ALA A 494 14.69 -11.70 0.87
N GLY A 495 15.96 -12.00 1.17
CA GLY A 495 17.02 -12.11 0.16
C GLY A 495 16.77 -13.30 -0.75
N ALA A 496 16.54 -14.47 -0.17
CA ALA A 496 16.21 -15.69 -0.91
C ALA A 496 14.94 -15.54 -1.76
N ALA A 497 13.93 -14.81 -1.27
CA ALA A 497 12.70 -14.54 -2.03
C ALA A 497 12.93 -13.63 -3.25
N VAL A 498 13.87 -12.69 -3.17
CA VAL A 498 14.30 -11.85 -4.30
C VAL A 498 15.20 -12.62 -5.26
N GLU A 499 16.12 -13.46 -4.76
CA GLU A 499 16.99 -14.31 -5.59
C GLU A 499 16.19 -15.31 -6.44
N ALA A 500 15.13 -15.91 -5.88
CA ALA A 500 14.18 -16.74 -6.62
C ALA A 500 13.53 -15.96 -7.79
N GLY A 501 13.13 -14.71 -7.55
CA GLY A 501 12.58 -13.82 -8.58
C GLY A 501 13.58 -13.48 -9.69
N LEU A 502 14.85 -13.23 -9.33
CA LEU A 502 15.94 -12.98 -10.29
C LEU A 502 16.27 -14.22 -11.14
N ALA A 503 16.11 -15.44 -10.60
CA ALA A 503 16.28 -16.67 -11.36
C ALA A 503 15.18 -16.86 -12.42
N ALA A 504 13.95 -16.38 -12.15
CA ALA A 504 12.83 -16.49 -13.08
C ALA A 504 12.91 -15.49 -14.25
N GLY A 505 13.37 -14.25 -13.99
CA GLY A 505 13.42 -13.18 -15.00
C GLY A 505 13.81 -11.80 -14.44
N THR A 506 13.39 -10.74 -15.12
CA THR A 506 13.79 -9.36 -14.79
C THR A 506 12.84 -8.76 -13.74
N LEU A 507 13.37 -8.48 -12.54
CA LEU A 507 12.63 -7.83 -11.45
C LEU A 507 12.55 -6.31 -11.57
N SER A 508 11.47 -5.76 -11.02
CA SER A 508 11.18 -4.34 -10.88
C SER A 508 10.20 -4.12 -9.71
N ARG A 509 10.11 -2.88 -9.20
CA ARG A 509 9.20 -2.51 -8.09
C ARG A 509 9.29 -3.44 -6.86
N ILE A 510 10.50 -3.87 -6.51
CA ILE A 510 10.73 -4.70 -5.32
C ILE A 510 10.36 -3.89 -4.07
N ARG A 511 9.48 -4.43 -3.22
CA ARG A 511 9.23 -3.97 -1.85
C ARG A 511 9.55 -5.12 -0.89
N ILE A 512 10.10 -4.75 0.27
CA ILE A 512 10.38 -5.65 1.40
C ILE A 512 9.89 -4.90 2.64
N GLU A 513 8.87 -5.44 3.29
CA GLU A 513 8.17 -4.81 4.43
C GLU A 513 8.17 -5.81 5.61
N GLY A 514 8.11 -5.34 6.86
CA GLY A 514 8.36 -6.18 8.04
C GLY A 514 7.09 -6.75 8.67
N LEU A 515 6.95 -8.08 8.71
CA LEU A 515 5.76 -8.80 9.23
C LEU A 515 5.78 -9.06 10.74
N THR A 516 6.72 -8.49 11.50
CA THR A 516 6.92 -8.82 12.92
C THR A 516 5.91 -8.14 13.87
N VAL A 517 4.64 -8.49 13.69
CA VAL A 517 3.56 -8.34 14.69
C VAL A 517 3.40 -9.69 15.41
N ASP A 518 3.77 -9.77 16.69
CA ASP A 518 3.53 -10.96 17.53
C ASP A 518 2.04 -11.07 17.89
N PRO A 519 1.25 -12.01 17.31
CA PRO A 519 -0.20 -12.00 17.48
C PRO A 519 -0.66 -12.57 18.83
N LEU A 520 0.25 -13.05 19.70
CA LEU A 520 -0.12 -13.81 20.89
C LEU A 520 -0.54 -12.94 22.10
N VAL A 521 -0.59 -11.61 21.98
CA VAL A 521 -1.21 -10.72 22.98
C VAL A 521 -2.15 -9.69 22.35
N ALA A 522 -3.33 -10.17 21.91
CA ALA A 522 -4.43 -9.33 21.42
C ALA A 522 -5.75 -9.53 22.22
N GLN A 523 -5.66 -9.78 23.54
CA GLN A 523 -6.82 -9.81 24.45
C GLN A 523 -6.61 -8.96 25.70
N GLY A 524 -6.65 -7.64 25.49
CA GLY A 524 -6.68 -6.61 26.51
C GLY A 524 -6.74 -5.24 25.85
N ALA A 525 -7.29 -4.23 26.52
CA ALA A 525 -6.99 -2.84 26.15
C ALA A 525 -5.48 -2.61 26.36
N PRO A 526 -4.78 -1.88 25.48
CA PRO A 526 -3.33 -1.81 25.52
C PRO A 526 -2.84 -1.08 26.77
N ASP A 527 -2.31 -1.85 27.73
CA ASP A 527 -1.48 -1.34 28.82
C ASP A 527 -0.12 -0.94 28.24
N ARG A 528 -0.12 0.22 27.55
CA ARG A 528 1.00 0.89 26.89
C ARG A 528 1.55 1.96 27.81
N GLY A 529 2.87 1.95 28.01
CA GLY A 529 3.58 2.98 28.76
C GLY A 529 4.42 3.85 27.85
N ILE A 530 4.50 5.14 28.15
CA ILE A 530 5.50 6.04 27.56
C ILE A 530 6.61 6.27 28.58
N LEU A 531 7.86 6.14 28.16
CA LEU A 531 9.05 6.46 28.94
C LEU A 531 9.81 7.60 28.28
N ALA A 532 9.71 8.80 28.84
CA ALA A 532 10.46 9.96 28.39
C ALA A 532 11.76 10.13 29.17
N VAL A 533 12.87 10.35 28.47
CA VAL A 533 14.10 10.81 29.10
C VAL A 533 14.05 12.34 29.20
N ALA A 534 14.17 12.89 30.41
CA ALA A 534 14.04 14.34 30.62
C ALA A 534 15.16 14.92 31.48
N ALA A 535 15.71 16.05 31.04
CA ALA A 535 16.71 16.82 31.77
C ALA A 535 16.06 18.09 32.34
N GLY A 536 15.92 18.17 33.67
CA GLY A 536 15.35 19.32 34.36
C GLY A 536 13.94 19.06 34.91
N ALA A 537 13.67 19.57 36.11
CA ALA A 537 12.45 19.29 36.87
C ALA A 537 11.18 19.95 36.29
N GLY A 538 11.31 20.89 35.35
CA GLY A 538 10.19 21.43 34.60
C GLY A 538 9.85 20.55 33.40
N ALA A 539 10.85 20.15 32.62
CA ALA A 539 10.70 19.24 31.48
C ALA A 539 10.13 17.89 31.92
N ALA A 540 10.63 17.34 33.04
CA ALA A 540 10.08 16.14 33.65
C ALA A 540 8.56 16.26 33.89
N ARG A 541 8.10 17.35 34.51
CA ARG A 541 6.67 17.58 34.74
C ARG A 541 5.85 17.70 33.47
N LEU A 542 6.36 18.34 32.41
CA LEU A 542 5.64 18.42 31.14
C LEU A 542 5.38 17.02 30.55
N PHE A 543 6.35 16.11 30.68
CA PHE A 543 6.18 14.72 30.28
C PHE A 543 5.23 13.95 31.24
N GLU A 544 5.36 14.13 32.56
CA GLU A 544 4.50 13.48 33.57
C GLU A 544 3.02 13.92 33.49
N ASP A 545 2.77 15.23 33.40
CA ASP A 545 1.43 15.83 33.26
C ASP A 545 0.78 15.43 31.92
N SER A 546 1.59 15.09 30.91
CA SER A 546 1.17 14.54 29.61
C SER A 546 1.13 13.00 29.56
N GLY A 547 1.25 12.33 30.71
CA GLY A 547 1.03 10.88 30.86
C GLY A 547 2.25 9.98 30.69
N ALA A 548 3.45 10.52 30.43
CA ALA A 548 4.67 9.73 30.33
C ALA A 548 5.32 9.48 31.71
N SER A 549 5.83 8.26 31.92
CA SER A 549 6.81 8.02 32.98
C SER A 549 8.14 8.66 32.59
N VAL A 550 8.85 9.26 33.54
CA VAL A 550 10.12 9.95 33.27
C VAL A 550 11.32 9.18 33.83
N LEU A 551 12.42 9.19 33.06
CA LEU A 551 13.77 8.93 33.55
C LEU A 551 14.54 10.27 33.60
N ASP A 552 14.87 10.71 34.81
CA ASP A 552 15.67 11.90 35.09
C ASP A 552 17.08 11.54 35.60
N GLY A 553 17.97 12.54 35.62
CA GLY A 553 19.34 12.38 36.14
C GLY A 553 20.36 11.87 35.12
N GLU A 554 21.26 10.99 35.57
CA GLU A 554 22.35 10.44 34.74
C GLU A 554 21.85 9.24 33.92
N VAL A 555 21.71 9.44 32.60
CA VAL A 555 21.15 8.44 31.69
C VAL A 555 22.26 7.53 31.16
N THR A 556 22.23 6.28 31.60
CA THR A 556 23.08 5.19 31.07
C THR A 556 22.21 4.10 30.42
N ALA A 557 22.81 3.26 29.58
CA ALA A 557 22.12 2.11 29.00
C ALA A 557 21.47 1.20 30.07
N ASP A 558 22.18 0.94 31.17
CA ASP A 558 21.66 0.16 32.31
C ASP A 558 20.51 0.89 33.04
N ALA A 559 20.61 2.20 33.22
CA ALA A 559 19.54 2.99 33.87
C ALA A 559 18.27 3.02 33.01
N LEU A 560 18.39 3.18 31.70
CA LEU A 560 17.28 3.14 30.75
C LEU A 560 16.65 1.74 30.70
N LEU A 561 17.46 0.68 30.60
CA LEU A 561 16.99 -0.70 30.66
C LEU A 561 16.29 -1.04 31.98
N ALA A 562 16.80 -0.52 33.10
CA ALA A 562 16.18 -0.67 34.42
C ALA A 562 14.91 0.20 34.58
N ALA A 563 14.76 1.31 33.85
CA ALA A 563 13.52 2.07 33.80
C ALA A 563 12.44 1.31 33.02
N ILE A 564 12.73 0.91 31.78
CA ILE A 564 11.84 0.11 30.91
C ILE A 564 11.34 -1.14 31.65
N ARG A 565 12.23 -1.92 32.28
CA ARG A 565 11.86 -3.15 32.99
C ARG A 565 10.95 -2.92 34.21
N ARG A 566 11.00 -1.74 34.84
CA ARG A 566 10.18 -1.37 36.02
C ARG A 566 8.74 -0.97 35.68
N MET A 567 8.46 -0.56 34.44
CA MET A 567 7.12 -0.15 34.04
C MET A 567 6.13 -1.32 34.20
N PRO A 568 4.88 -1.10 34.64
CA PRO A 568 3.88 -2.18 34.66
C PRO A 568 3.61 -2.70 33.24
N GLN A 569 3.51 -1.79 32.28
CA GLN A 569 3.08 -2.00 30.89
C GLN A 569 3.93 -3.01 30.11
N ARG A 570 3.29 -3.96 29.39
CA ARG A 570 4.02 -4.91 28.50
C ARG A 570 4.72 -4.14 27.39
N GLU A 571 4.04 -3.15 26.82
CA GLU A 571 4.52 -2.36 25.69
C GLU A 571 5.00 -0.98 26.18
N VAL A 572 6.19 -0.58 25.72
CA VAL A 572 6.86 0.65 26.15
C VAL A 572 7.36 1.42 24.94
N LEU A 573 6.73 2.58 24.69
CA LEU A 573 7.26 3.59 23.78
C LEU A 573 8.28 4.44 24.53
N VAL A 574 9.50 4.53 24.02
CA VAL A 574 10.59 5.31 24.62
C VAL A 574 10.81 6.57 23.79
N LEU A 575 10.92 7.72 24.46
CA LEU A 575 11.38 8.99 23.90
C LEU A 575 12.80 9.26 24.43
N PRO A 576 13.87 8.89 23.69
CA PRO A 576 15.25 9.09 24.14
C PRO A 576 15.65 10.55 24.27
N ASN A 577 15.00 11.46 23.55
CA ASN A 577 15.21 12.91 23.62
C ASN A 577 16.70 13.33 23.50
N GLY A 578 17.46 12.62 22.67
CA GLY A 578 18.90 12.83 22.45
C GLY A 578 19.85 12.13 23.44
N ALA A 579 19.34 11.34 24.39
CA ALA A 579 20.16 10.57 25.31
C ALA A 579 20.61 9.21 24.72
N LEU A 580 21.87 8.85 25.04
CA LEU A 580 22.60 7.68 24.51
C LEU A 580 22.85 7.71 23.00
N ALA A 581 23.86 6.99 22.55
CA ALA A 581 24.10 6.78 21.12
C ALA A 581 23.09 5.77 20.53
N ALA A 582 22.76 5.90 19.25
CA ALA A 582 21.78 5.03 18.57
C ALA A 582 22.09 3.52 18.72
N HIS A 583 23.37 3.13 18.76
CA HIS A 583 23.76 1.73 18.97
C HIS A 583 23.50 1.24 20.40
N GLU A 584 23.58 2.12 21.40
CA GLU A 584 23.21 1.81 22.79
C GLU A 584 21.69 1.68 22.92
N LEU A 585 20.92 2.57 22.27
CA LEU A 585 19.46 2.48 22.25
C LEU A 585 18.96 1.17 21.61
N VAL A 586 19.58 0.73 20.51
CA VAL A 586 19.32 -0.59 19.92
C VAL A 586 19.68 -1.72 20.89
N ALA A 587 20.84 -1.65 21.55
CA ALA A 587 21.25 -2.65 22.54
C ALA A 587 20.29 -2.73 23.74
N VAL A 588 19.82 -1.58 24.25
CA VAL A 588 18.82 -1.50 25.33
C VAL A 588 17.48 -2.07 24.88
N GLY A 589 17.01 -1.74 23.68
CA GLY A 589 15.78 -2.30 23.11
C GLY A 589 15.82 -3.83 23.02
N MET A 590 16.91 -4.38 22.48
CA MET A 590 17.13 -5.83 22.41
C MET A 590 17.24 -6.47 23.81
N ALA A 591 17.93 -5.83 24.76
CA ALA A 591 18.06 -6.33 26.12
C ALA A 591 16.74 -6.26 26.93
N ALA A 592 15.82 -5.36 26.58
CA ALA A 592 14.50 -5.27 27.18
C ALA A 592 13.54 -6.33 26.62
N ARG A 593 13.57 -6.55 25.29
CA ARG A 593 12.84 -7.64 24.62
C ARG A 593 13.30 -9.02 25.14
N ASN A 594 14.61 -9.22 25.29
CA ASN A 594 15.21 -10.48 25.80
C ASN A 594 15.29 -10.56 27.34
N GLY A 595 14.34 -9.94 28.06
CA GLY A 595 14.30 -9.92 29.53
C GLY A 595 13.64 -11.17 30.15
N VAL A 596 13.84 -11.37 31.46
CA VAL A 596 13.13 -12.42 32.25
C VAL A 596 11.61 -12.18 32.25
N VAL A 597 11.21 -10.92 32.19
CA VAL A 597 9.89 -10.49 31.69
C VAL A 597 10.19 -9.68 30.43
N PRO A 598 9.80 -10.16 29.23
CA PRO A 598 10.02 -9.44 27.99
C PRO A 598 9.16 -8.17 27.95
N ARG A 599 9.67 -7.13 27.29
CA ARG A 599 8.93 -5.89 27.01
C ARG A 599 8.93 -5.62 25.52
N ASP A 600 7.78 -5.22 24.98
CA ASP A 600 7.65 -4.76 23.60
C ASP A 600 8.10 -3.31 23.55
N VAL A 601 9.39 -3.09 23.28
CA VAL A 601 10.00 -1.75 23.29
C VAL A 601 10.14 -1.19 21.90
N LEU A 602 9.69 0.05 21.70
CA LEU A 602 10.01 0.86 20.54
C LEU A 602 10.74 2.14 20.97
N MET A 603 11.85 2.45 20.28
CA MET A 603 12.57 3.71 20.44
C MET A 603 12.07 4.70 19.38
N LEU A 604 11.37 5.76 19.80
CA LEU A 604 10.88 6.81 18.91
C LEU A 604 12.02 7.77 18.53
N PRO A 605 12.03 8.39 17.32
CA PRO A 605 13.16 9.14 16.78
C PRO A 605 13.31 10.58 17.35
N SER A 606 13.28 10.72 18.68
CA SER A 606 13.47 11.99 19.38
C SER A 606 14.95 12.26 19.72
N GLY A 607 15.55 13.25 19.05
CA GLY A 607 16.89 13.76 19.31
C GLY A 607 16.95 14.90 20.33
N SER A 608 15.80 15.41 20.78
CA SER A 608 15.67 16.46 21.80
C SER A 608 14.33 16.38 22.52
N MET A 609 14.20 17.05 23.66
CA MET A 609 12.94 17.05 24.44
C MET A 609 11.80 17.77 23.71
N VAL A 610 12.09 18.76 22.87
CA VAL A 610 11.05 19.44 22.06
C VAL A 610 10.45 18.52 21.00
N GLN A 611 11.26 17.65 20.36
CA GLN A 611 10.71 16.59 19.50
C GLN A 611 9.92 15.56 20.31
N GLY A 612 10.34 15.27 21.55
CA GLY A 612 9.60 14.39 22.46
C GLY A 612 8.24 14.96 22.89
N LEU A 613 8.15 16.28 23.08
CA LEU A 613 6.88 16.96 23.40
C LEU A 613 5.95 16.97 22.18
N ALA A 614 6.45 17.25 20.97
CA ALA A 614 5.65 17.14 19.74
C ALA A 614 5.14 15.71 19.50
N ALA A 615 5.99 14.69 19.72
CA ALA A 615 5.58 13.29 19.70
C ALA A 615 4.47 12.99 20.72
N LEU A 616 4.59 13.49 21.95
CA LEU A 616 3.61 13.24 23.00
C LEU A 616 2.30 14.03 22.80
N ALA A 617 2.34 15.17 22.11
CA ALA A 617 1.15 15.96 21.78
C ALA A 617 0.19 15.26 20.80
N VAL A 618 0.69 14.33 19.98
CA VAL A 618 -0.12 13.53 19.04
C VAL A 618 -0.44 12.11 19.54
N HIS A 619 0.02 11.75 20.74
CA HIS A 619 -0.22 10.44 21.34
C HIS A 619 -1.71 10.19 21.60
N ASP A 620 -2.17 8.99 21.28
CA ASP A 620 -3.55 8.57 21.44
C ASP A 620 -3.60 7.09 21.84
N GLY A 621 -3.61 6.84 23.16
CA GLY A 621 -3.71 5.49 23.73
C GLY A 621 -4.99 4.72 23.38
N GLY A 622 -5.93 5.32 22.63
CA GLY A 622 -7.05 4.62 22.00
C GLY A 622 -6.74 3.99 20.63
N ARG A 623 -5.60 4.32 20.00
CA ARG A 623 -5.18 3.79 18.70
C ARG A 623 -4.48 2.44 18.80
N ILE A 624 -4.33 1.81 17.64
CA ILE A 624 -3.48 0.63 17.46
C ILE A 624 -2.02 1.03 17.71
N ALA A 625 -1.25 0.12 18.31
CA ALA A 625 0.15 0.29 18.67
C ALA A 625 1.02 0.94 17.59
N VAL A 626 0.88 0.46 16.35
CA VAL A 626 1.68 0.88 15.20
C VAL A 626 1.26 2.27 14.73
N ASP A 627 -0.04 2.59 14.72
CA ASP A 627 -0.56 3.90 14.28
C ASP A 627 -0.19 5.03 15.26
N ASP A 628 -0.29 4.75 16.57
CA ASP A 628 0.15 5.66 17.64
C ASP A 628 1.67 5.91 17.52
N ALA A 629 2.46 4.83 17.51
CA ALA A 629 3.90 4.90 17.34
C ALA A 629 4.34 5.61 16.05
N PHE A 630 3.62 5.40 14.94
CA PHE A 630 3.89 6.04 13.66
C PHE A 630 3.60 7.54 13.72
N ALA A 631 2.41 7.95 14.21
CA ALA A 631 2.07 9.36 14.38
C ALA A 631 3.06 10.09 15.32
N MET A 632 3.39 9.48 16.47
CA MET A 632 4.42 9.99 17.38
C MET A 632 5.80 10.11 16.71
N SER A 633 6.16 9.17 15.82
CA SER A 633 7.43 9.19 15.07
C SER A 633 7.45 10.25 13.99
N GLU A 634 6.34 10.46 13.25
CA GLU A 634 6.24 11.52 12.25
C GLU A 634 6.29 12.90 12.90
N ALA A 635 5.58 13.12 14.03
CA ALA A 635 5.66 14.37 14.77
C ALA A 635 7.08 14.66 15.30
N ALA A 636 7.75 13.65 15.87
CA ALA A 636 9.15 13.76 16.27
C ALA A 636 10.07 14.13 15.09
N ALA A 637 9.91 13.46 13.94
CA ALA A 637 10.77 13.63 12.77
C ALA A 637 10.51 14.91 11.97
N GLY A 638 9.25 15.37 11.91
CA GLY A 638 8.85 16.63 11.26
C GLY A 638 9.30 17.87 12.04
N THR A 639 9.30 17.79 13.37
CA THR A 639 9.78 18.85 14.26
C THR A 639 11.28 19.12 14.04
N ARG A 640 11.59 20.22 13.35
CA ARG A 640 12.95 20.75 13.21
C ARG A 640 13.38 21.29 14.56
N TRP A 641 14.50 20.82 15.12
CA TRP A 641 14.96 21.27 16.43
C TRP A 641 16.34 21.93 16.44
N GLY A 642 16.54 22.78 17.43
CA GLY A 642 17.80 23.45 17.72
C GLY A 642 17.95 23.78 19.19
N ALA A 643 19.13 24.26 19.57
CA ALA A 643 19.44 24.61 20.96
C ALA A 643 20.36 25.83 21.05
N LEU A 644 20.19 26.63 22.09
CA LEU A 644 21.09 27.72 22.47
C LEU A 644 21.91 27.31 23.69
N ARG A 645 23.24 27.42 23.62
CA ARG A 645 24.16 27.02 24.70
C ARG A 645 25.25 28.08 24.90
N ILE A 646 25.74 28.25 26.12
CA ILE A 646 26.93 29.07 26.40
C ILE A 646 28.19 28.25 26.14
N ALA A 647 29.15 28.82 25.39
CA ALA A 647 30.47 28.22 25.20
C ALA A 647 31.22 28.09 26.54
N PRO A 648 31.52 26.86 27.02
CA PRO A 648 32.16 26.64 28.33
C PRO A 648 33.66 26.98 28.31
N GLU A 649 34.28 26.90 27.14
CA GLU A 649 35.67 27.21 26.85
C GLU A 649 35.84 27.66 25.38
N ARG A 650 37.05 28.10 25.00
CA ARG A 650 37.35 28.50 23.62
C ARG A 650 37.53 27.27 22.74
N ALA A 651 36.72 27.14 21.69
CA ALA A 651 36.75 25.98 20.78
C ALA A 651 36.68 26.39 19.30
N LEU A 652 37.16 25.51 18.42
CA LEU A 652 36.99 25.65 16.96
C LEU A 652 35.79 24.81 16.50
N THR A 653 34.83 25.43 15.85
CA THR A 653 33.65 24.82 15.23
C THR A 653 33.73 24.92 13.70
N ILE A 654 32.77 24.32 13.00
CA ILE A 654 32.62 24.46 11.54
C ILE A 654 32.26 25.90 11.09
N VAL A 655 31.64 26.69 11.96
CA VAL A 655 31.27 28.10 11.69
C VAL A 655 32.43 29.06 11.97
N GLY A 656 33.28 28.74 12.93
CA GLY A 656 34.37 29.60 13.39
C GLY A 656 34.88 29.22 14.77
N THR A 657 35.80 30.03 15.30
CA THR A 657 36.23 29.92 16.71
C THR A 657 35.25 30.66 17.60
N CYS A 658 34.75 30.02 18.65
CA CYS A 658 34.08 30.68 19.77
C CYS A 658 35.05 30.88 20.94
N ASP A 659 34.82 31.91 21.74
CA ASP A 659 35.44 32.15 23.03
C ASP A 659 34.49 31.79 24.19
N ARG A 660 35.04 31.65 25.40
CA ARG A 660 34.26 31.29 26.59
C ARG A 660 33.25 32.39 26.92
N GLY A 661 31.97 32.05 26.91
CA GLY A 661 30.86 32.97 27.16
C GLY A 661 29.97 33.22 25.94
N ASP A 662 30.46 32.96 24.73
CA ASP A 662 29.70 33.15 23.48
C ASP A 662 28.42 32.30 23.46
N GLY A 663 27.38 32.83 22.84
CA GLY A 663 26.18 32.10 22.49
C GLY A 663 26.41 31.20 21.27
N LEU A 664 26.31 29.89 21.49
CA LEU A 664 26.33 28.86 20.46
C LEU A 664 24.89 28.50 20.10
N GLY A 665 24.48 28.76 18.86
CA GLY A 665 23.21 28.29 18.31
C GLY A 665 23.43 27.04 17.47
N LEU A 666 22.75 25.96 17.82
CA LEU A 666 22.81 24.65 17.17
C LEU A 666 21.50 24.33 16.45
N VAL A 667 21.58 23.67 15.29
CA VAL A 667 20.44 22.99 14.64
C VAL A 667 20.77 21.50 14.64
N GLY A 668 19.89 20.69 15.24
CA GLY A 668 20.30 19.38 15.72
C GLY A 668 21.54 19.47 16.62
N ASN A 669 22.58 18.70 16.29
CA ASN A 669 23.85 18.71 17.00
C ASN A 669 24.92 19.64 16.37
N ASP A 670 24.63 20.29 15.23
CA ASP A 670 25.59 21.10 14.50
C ASP A 670 25.51 22.58 14.91
N VAL A 671 26.64 23.14 15.34
CA VAL A 671 26.76 24.59 15.59
C VAL A 671 26.62 25.33 14.27
N VAL A 672 25.61 26.19 14.16
CA VAL A 672 25.33 27.03 12.98
C VAL A 672 25.52 28.53 13.27
N VAL A 673 25.43 28.95 14.53
CA VAL A 673 25.57 30.35 14.97
C VAL A 673 26.57 30.43 16.12
N ILE A 674 27.43 31.45 16.07
CA ILE A 674 28.25 31.92 17.18
C ILE A 674 28.06 33.44 17.26
N ASP A 675 27.70 33.96 18.42
CA ASP A 675 27.72 35.41 18.69
C ASP A 675 28.15 35.69 20.16
N PRO A 676 28.96 36.72 20.44
CA PRO A 676 29.32 37.10 21.81
C PRO A 676 28.12 37.49 22.71
N ASP A 677 26.97 37.86 22.15
CA ASP A 677 25.71 37.99 22.89
C ASP A 677 24.78 36.78 22.65
N PRO A 678 24.53 35.95 23.67
CA PRO A 678 23.58 34.84 23.59
C PRO A 678 22.17 35.21 23.10
N ARG A 679 21.69 36.44 23.34
CA ARG A 679 20.38 36.91 22.84
C ARG A 679 20.41 37.18 21.33
N VAL A 680 21.54 37.66 20.79
CA VAL A 680 21.76 37.80 19.34
C VAL A 680 21.92 36.42 18.69
N ALA A 681 22.66 35.51 19.32
CA ALA A 681 22.74 34.12 18.85
C ALA A 681 21.36 33.44 18.82
N ALA A 682 20.52 33.65 19.83
CA ALA A 682 19.16 33.10 19.93
C ALA A 682 18.24 33.55 18.78
N ARG A 683 18.16 34.87 18.53
CA ARG A 683 17.40 35.43 17.40
C ARG A 683 17.93 34.92 16.06
N THR A 684 19.24 34.95 15.87
CA THR A 684 19.88 34.48 14.63
C THR A 684 19.68 32.99 14.38
N LEU A 685 19.49 32.18 15.44
CA LEU A 685 19.10 30.78 15.32
C LEU A 685 17.63 30.64 14.88
N LEU A 686 16.70 31.34 15.54
CA LEU A 686 15.28 31.36 15.16
C LEU A 686 15.07 31.81 13.72
N ASP A 687 15.70 32.91 13.31
CA ASP A 687 15.58 33.47 11.95
C ASP A 687 16.01 32.47 10.87
N ARG A 688 16.95 31.58 11.19
CA ARG A 688 17.42 30.51 10.29
C ARG A 688 16.51 29.29 10.30
N MET A 689 15.97 28.91 11.47
CA MET A 689 15.05 27.78 11.58
C MET A 689 13.69 28.08 10.92
N LEU A 690 13.16 29.28 11.13
CA LEU A 690 11.92 29.79 10.51
C LEU A 690 12.12 30.29 9.07
N GLY A 691 13.36 30.46 8.62
CA GLY A 691 13.69 30.79 7.22
C GLY A 691 13.28 29.73 6.18
N LEU A 692 12.91 28.52 6.64
CA LEU A 692 12.30 27.45 5.83
C LEU A 692 10.79 27.33 6.03
N GLY A 693 10.18 28.21 6.84
CA GLY A 693 8.80 28.12 7.31
C GLY A 693 8.66 27.40 8.66
N GLY A 694 7.42 27.39 9.13
CA GLY A 694 6.96 26.73 10.36
C GLY A 694 5.60 27.30 10.76
N GLU A 695 4.78 26.53 11.47
CA GLU A 695 3.45 26.93 11.96
C GLU A 695 3.45 27.10 13.49
N LEU A 696 4.19 26.25 14.21
CA LEU A 696 4.33 26.30 15.68
C LEU A 696 5.81 26.32 16.10
N VAL A 697 6.12 27.13 17.13
CA VAL A 697 7.43 27.17 17.79
C VAL A 697 7.29 26.83 19.27
N THR A 698 7.89 25.72 19.69
CA THR A 698 7.96 25.30 21.10
C THR A 698 9.31 25.70 21.69
N LEU A 699 9.31 26.59 22.67
CA LEU A 699 10.49 27.06 23.41
C LEU A 699 10.57 26.38 24.79
N LEU A 700 11.60 25.59 25.05
CA LEU A 700 11.84 24.92 26.34
C LEU A 700 13.05 25.55 27.03
N LEU A 701 12.81 26.42 28.02
CA LEU A 701 13.81 27.26 28.69
C LEU A 701 14.59 26.50 29.78
N GLY A 702 15.91 26.62 29.79
CA GLY A 702 16.79 25.95 30.76
C GLY A 702 16.96 26.67 32.09
N ALA A 703 17.59 25.99 33.05
CA ALA A 703 17.79 26.51 34.42
C ALA A 703 18.79 27.68 34.51
N ALA A 704 19.56 27.93 33.44
CA ALA A 704 20.47 29.08 33.32
C ALA A 704 19.92 30.17 32.37
N ALA A 705 18.69 30.03 31.86
CA ALA A 705 18.06 31.03 31.02
C ALA A 705 17.75 32.31 31.83
N PRO A 706 17.97 33.52 31.28
CA PRO A 706 17.39 34.74 31.82
C PRO A 706 15.85 34.69 31.80
N ASP A 707 15.21 35.15 32.87
CA ASP A 707 13.73 35.11 33.02
C ASP A 707 12.98 35.83 31.88
N ASP A 708 13.63 36.82 31.25
CA ASP A 708 13.08 37.63 30.14
C ASP A 708 13.33 37.02 28.75
N LEU A 709 14.22 36.03 28.61
CA LEU A 709 14.63 35.47 27.31
C LEU A 709 13.45 34.83 26.56
N GLY A 710 12.59 34.09 27.27
CA GLY A 710 11.40 33.47 26.65
C GLY A 710 10.44 34.50 26.04
N GLY A 711 10.24 35.63 26.73
CA GLY A 711 9.44 36.75 26.23
C GLY A 711 10.10 37.46 25.05
N GLU A 712 11.39 37.77 25.15
CA GLU A 712 12.16 38.42 24.07
C GLU A 712 12.15 37.61 22.76
N LEU A 713 12.20 36.27 22.85
CA LEU A 713 12.13 35.40 21.69
C LEU A 713 10.70 35.28 21.13
N ALA A 714 9.68 35.20 22.00
CA ALA A 714 8.27 35.19 21.57
C ALA A 714 7.85 36.51 20.90
N ASP A 715 8.26 37.66 21.43
CA ASP A 715 8.07 38.98 20.83
C ASP A 715 8.78 39.08 19.47
N HIS A 716 10.01 38.56 19.37
CA HIS A 716 10.78 38.53 18.12
C HIS A 716 10.10 37.68 17.03
N ILE A 717 9.59 36.49 17.38
CA ILE A 717 8.83 35.63 16.46
C ILE A 717 7.56 36.36 16.01
N THR A 718 6.77 36.88 16.95
CA THR A 718 5.50 37.58 16.69
C THR A 718 5.69 38.81 15.78
N ALA A 719 6.80 39.53 15.92
CA ALA A 719 7.13 40.69 15.10
C ALA A 719 7.69 40.34 13.71
N THR A 720 8.42 39.23 13.57
CA THR A 720 9.19 38.89 12.36
C THR A 720 8.48 37.87 11.46
N PHE A 721 7.69 36.96 12.04
CA PHE A 721 7.01 35.86 11.36
C PHE A 721 5.49 35.83 11.67
N PRO A 722 4.69 36.75 11.10
CA PRO A 722 3.27 36.85 11.40
C PRO A 722 2.50 35.59 10.97
N GLY A 723 1.82 34.95 11.92
CA GLY A 723 1.06 33.72 11.70
C GLY A 723 1.69 32.46 12.32
N VAL A 724 2.93 32.55 12.80
CA VAL A 724 3.57 31.49 13.60
C VAL A 724 3.09 31.57 15.04
N GLU A 725 2.59 30.47 15.60
CA GLU A 725 2.27 30.38 17.03
C GLU A 725 3.53 30.07 17.85
N VAL A 726 3.61 30.58 19.09
CA VAL A 726 4.76 30.36 19.97
C VAL A 726 4.30 30.00 21.38
N VAL A 727 4.83 28.88 21.90
CA VAL A 727 4.54 28.39 23.25
C VAL A 727 5.86 28.24 24.01
N ALA A 728 5.94 28.82 25.21
CA ALA A 728 7.14 28.83 26.02
C ALA A 728 6.94 28.13 27.37
N TYR A 729 7.80 27.15 27.66
CA TYR A 729 7.79 26.35 28.88
C TYR A 729 9.11 26.50 29.65
N ALA A 730 9.03 26.50 30.98
CA ALA A 730 10.21 26.39 31.83
C ALA A 730 10.61 24.90 31.97
N GLY A 731 11.60 24.45 31.18
CA GLY A 731 12.12 23.08 31.24
C GLY A 731 13.11 22.84 32.39
N GLY A 732 13.97 23.83 32.65
CA GLY A 732 14.97 23.75 33.72
C GLY A 732 16.14 22.80 33.41
N GLN A 733 16.40 22.49 32.14
CA GLN A 733 17.59 21.73 31.75
C GLN A 733 18.88 22.49 32.09
N PRO A 734 19.97 21.80 32.49
CA PRO A 734 21.17 22.47 33.00
C PRO A 734 22.17 22.92 31.92
N VAL A 735 22.06 22.43 30.69
CA VAL A 735 23.09 22.63 29.64
C VAL A 735 22.68 23.69 28.61
N ASP A 736 21.44 23.64 28.13
CA ASP A 736 20.94 24.55 27.10
C ASP A 736 20.12 25.67 27.74
N LEU A 737 20.33 26.92 27.30
CA LEU A 737 19.51 28.07 27.70
C LEU A 737 18.08 27.96 27.15
N VAL A 738 17.94 27.45 25.93
CA VAL A 738 16.64 27.12 25.34
C VAL A 738 16.82 25.99 24.32
N GLN A 739 15.93 25.01 24.33
CA GLN A 739 15.70 24.12 23.19
C GLN A 739 14.49 24.64 22.41
N ILE A 740 14.59 24.61 21.09
CA ILE A 740 13.64 25.20 20.15
C ILE A 740 13.14 24.08 19.24
N GLY A 741 11.85 23.78 19.28
CA GLY A 741 11.16 22.99 18.25
C GLY A 741 10.44 23.91 17.28
N VAL A 742 10.49 23.61 15.99
CA VAL A 742 9.75 24.28 14.92
C VAL A 742 9.11 23.21 14.04
N GLU A 743 7.79 23.23 13.99
CA GLU A 743 6.96 22.34 13.17
C GLU A 743 6.67 23.03 11.83
#